data_AF-A0AAV6UZH3-F1
#
_entry.id   AF-A0AAV6UZH3-F1
#
_cell.length_a   1.000
_cell.length_b   1.000
_cell.length_c   1.000
_cell.angle_alpha   90.00
_cell.angle_beta   90.00
_cell.angle_gamma   90.00
#
_symmetry.space_group_name_H-M   'P 1'
#
loop_
_entity.id
_entity.type
_entity.pdbx_description
1 polymer ?
#
loop_
_entity_poly.entity_id
_entity_poly.type
_entity_poly.pdbx_seq_one_letter_code
_entity_poly.pdbx_strand_id
1 'polypeptide(L)'
;MGLQKDPLRFAGRVAVVTGAGGGLGREYALLLAERGAAVVVNDLGGTRSGEGKSSSAADAVVKEIKAKGGKAVADYNSVEEGEKIVKTAIDNFGRIDILINNAGILRDKSFANISVQDWDIIHRVHLRGSFIVTRAAWPYFRKQNYGRIIMTASGAGIYGNFGQSNYSAAKLGLVGLANTLSIEGKKYNIHCNTIVPIAASRLTQDILPPDIFDLLQPSLVSPVVGWLCHETCEDTGGVFEAAGGWVGKYQWQRSSGKAFIPPSELTVESVRDNWSFIADMEDSNTPGSLQEQTMLLVESLSKDSQPRPKATKRAPAFEVDPDLFVYNEDKAILYSLAVGMSTKEEAALHFLYEGVDDFRVLPTFGTVAAMNTLFSSPVLREQMEKLNADPTRLLHGEQYLELYQPFAPSAVLSSTCRLVDVLDKGSGAVVIVEEDTFNEAKQLVMRTEWSIFLVGAGGFGGKRTTDKGRKVLPPPNRNPDVVVEEKTSIDQAALYRLCGDKNPMHIDPSFAAVGGFPQPILHGLCSLGYATRHVLKQYANYDVNLFKAIMARFANPILPGHTLRTAMWQENSRIHFESSCVETGKKVIAGAYIDLVGAPKGVDSDVSHIGSSLKSTIIFKTMAEQLAEMPELAPKIQAVYEWNILQNGKVVATYTVDLKSGSGKIVEGTINGVKPGVTLTIDDEDMFLMVTGKLDPQKAFMSGKLKLKGNIMLTQKLKPLLAARKNVGPPKAQEAPKVDLKCSGIFAKLAEKLKKNPDLARSIKTIYQWNVLKNGKQVSTWTLDLKNGAGSVYQGAPKGDKPDCTFILEDDLLAQMMNGTADPQKAFMSGKLKITGNVLASQKLQAIWENEEDDSDKMSFAPYEEEKNSTLKSDFVFEIFAERLGEEPELAQKMKVIYSWNILQSGKKTSEWTVDLKSGSGSIYRGPPKSGKADVMITMEDEDVILMMLGKLNPQRAFMTGRLKIKGNIMLTQKLNQLWGEILKSGRAVELPILAAILADKPFDPLLRSETCFVELGKRVSRKPDLVTKLNTVFEFNVTKNGEKKTQWILDLKSDKPMLCRGPAKSGIKPTVNVTVDDDAFSDWILFKISADQVLSSRSTKIDGNASLVSKLLDSLKVASKL
;
A
#
# COMPACT_ATOMS: atom_id res chain seq x y z
N MET A 1 -18.14 -1.83 23.45
CA MET A 1 -19.23 -1.34 24.33
C MET A 1 -20.13 -0.44 23.51
N GLY A 2 -21.37 -0.87 23.24
CA GLY A 2 -22.35 -0.08 22.51
C GLY A 2 -23.13 0.83 23.46
N LEU A 3 -22.99 2.14 23.30
CA LEU A 3 -23.96 3.11 23.82
C LEU A 3 -24.98 3.37 22.72
N GLN A 4 -26.20 2.88 22.91
CA GLN A 4 -27.36 3.31 22.14
C GLN A 4 -27.61 4.77 22.54
N LYS A 5 -27.11 5.74 21.76
CA LYS A 5 -27.39 7.17 21.99
C LYS A 5 -28.79 7.48 21.45
N ASP A 6 -29.61 8.13 22.27
CA ASP A 6 -30.94 8.60 21.87
C ASP A 6 -30.88 9.41 20.56
N PRO A 7 -31.90 9.31 19.69
CA PRO A 7 -31.91 10.04 18.41
C PRO A 7 -31.93 11.55 18.63
N LEU A 8 -31.12 12.30 17.88
CA LEU A 8 -31.07 13.76 17.93
C LEU A 8 -32.41 14.39 17.51
N ARG A 9 -32.95 15.28 18.35
CA ARG A 9 -34.27 15.93 18.21
C ARG A 9 -34.14 17.46 18.31
N PHE A 10 -35.11 18.17 17.76
CA PHE A 10 -35.21 19.64 17.80
C PHE A 10 -36.51 20.10 18.46
N ALA A 11 -37.08 19.27 19.34
CA ALA A 11 -38.31 19.61 20.05
C ALA A 11 -38.15 20.93 20.81
N GLY A 12 -39.12 21.83 20.64
CA GLY A 12 -39.11 23.15 21.28
C GLY A 12 -38.18 24.19 20.63
N ARG A 13 -37.48 23.84 19.54
CA ARG A 13 -36.66 24.77 18.76
C ARG A 13 -37.44 25.37 17.59
N VAL A 14 -37.17 26.64 17.28
CA VAL A 14 -37.71 27.32 16.10
C VAL A 14 -36.61 27.58 15.09
N ALA A 15 -36.80 27.09 13.87
CA ALA A 15 -35.86 27.24 12.77
C ALA A 15 -36.39 28.16 11.67
N VAL A 16 -35.57 29.10 11.20
CA VAL A 16 -35.81 29.85 9.97
C VAL A 16 -34.88 29.33 8.89
N VAL A 17 -35.43 28.94 7.73
CA VAL A 17 -34.65 28.52 6.57
C VAL A 17 -34.98 29.44 5.40
N THR A 18 -33.99 30.19 4.89
CA THR A 18 -34.18 31.08 3.74
C THR A 18 -33.97 30.35 2.42
N GLY A 19 -34.77 30.68 1.40
CA GLY A 19 -34.78 29.95 0.13
C GLY A 19 -35.22 28.49 0.28
N ALA A 20 -36.23 28.24 1.12
CA ALA A 20 -36.68 26.91 1.50
C ALA A 20 -37.79 26.33 0.60
N GLY A 21 -38.16 27.02 -0.49
CA GLY A 21 -39.19 26.58 -1.43
C GLY A 21 -38.76 25.43 -2.35
N GLY A 22 -37.46 25.08 -2.39
CA GLY A 22 -36.94 23.97 -3.18
C GLY A 22 -35.48 23.61 -2.84
N GLY A 23 -34.96 22.56 -3.49
CA GLY A 23 -33.56 22.13 -3.36
C GLY A 23 -33.11 21.87 -1.92
N LEU A 24 -31.90 22.34 -1.58
CA LEU A 24 -31.29 22.19 -0.26
C LEU A 24 -32.14 22.77 0.88
N GLY A 25 -32.65 24.00 0.71
CA GLY A 25 -33.46 24.66 1.73
C GLY A 25 -34.72 23.89 2.09
N ARG A 26 -35.39 23.30 1.08
CA ARG A 26 -36.56 22.42 1.32
C ARG A 26 -36.18 21.20 2.16
N GLU A 27 -35.09 20.52 1.83
CA GLU A 27 -34.65 19.32 2.58
C GLU A 27 -34.23 19.66 4.02
N TYR A 28 -33.61 20.82 4.26
CA TYR A 28 -33.31 21.29 5.61
C TYR A 28 -34.59 21.52 6.43
N ALA A 29 -35.59 22.19 5.83
CA ALA A 29 -36.86 22.46 6.48
C ALA A 29 -37.63 21.18 6.83
N LEU A 30 -37.66 20.20 5.91
CA LEU A 30 -38.30 18.91 6.14
C LEU A 30 -37.60 18.12 7.25
N LEU A 31 -36.27 18.00 7.22
CA LEU A 31 -35.51 17.26 8.23
C LEU A 31 -35.70 17.85 9.63
N LEU A 32 -35.61 19.17 9.78
CA LEU A 32 -35.77 19.83 11.08
C LEU A 32 -37.19 19.65 11.63
N ALA A 33 -38.20 19.78 10.77
CA ALA A 33 -39.60 19.59 11.16
C ALA A 33 -39.90 18.14 11.56
N GLU A 34 -39.43 17.16 10.79
CA GLU A 34 -39.56 15.72 11.10
C GLU A 34 -38.95 15.38 12.48
N ARG A 35 -37.90 16.10 12.87
CA ARG A 35 -37.22 15.94 14.15
C ARG A 35 -37.77 16.85 15.26
N GLY A 36 -38.87 17.56 15.03
CA GLY A 36 -39.66 18.25 16.06
C GLY A 36 -39.48 19.76 16.14
N ALA A 37 -38.72 20.39 15.24
CA ALA A 37 -38.64 21.86 15.16
C ALA A 37 -39.93 22.47 14.62
N ALA A 38 -40.26 23.68 15.05
CA ALA A 38 -41.20 24.54 14.33
C ALA A 38 -40.42 25.35 13.28
N VAL A 39 -40.85 25.33 12.02
CA VAL A 39 -40.05 25.85 10.90
C VAL A 39 -40.75 27.02 10.20
N VAL A 40 -40.04 28.15 10.06
CA VAL A 40 -40.40 29.22 9.12
C VAL A 40 -39.74 28.90 7.77
N VAL A 41 -40.58 28.62 6.78
CA VAL A 41 -40.17 28.34 5.40
C VAL A 41 -40.19 29.66 4.64
N ASN A 42 -39.05 30.34 4.55
CA ASN A 42 -38.93 31.57 3.77
C ASN A 42 -38.56 31.26 2.32
N ASP A 43 -39.33 31.78 1.37
CA ASP A 43 -38.96 31.78 -0.05
C ASP A 43 -39.63 32.93 -0.80
N LEU A 44 -38.87 33.67 -1.61
CA LEU A 44 -39.41 34.75 -2.43
C LEU A 44 -40.24 34.22 -3.61
N GLY A 45 -39.99 32.98 -4.04
CA GLY A 45 -40.64 32.33 -5.19
C GLY A 45 -40.22 32.91 -6.55
N GLY A 46 -39.03 33.51 -6.62
CA GLY A 46 -38.44 34.03 -7.85
C GLY A 46 -37.68 32.96 -8.65
N THR A 47 -37.18 33.35 -9.83
CA THR A 47 -36.38 32.51 -10.71
C THR A 47 -34.92 32.42 -10.25
N ARG A 48 -34.17 31.48 -10.84
CA ARG A 48 -32.71 31.33 -10.72
C ARG A 48 -31.93 32.64 -10.92
N SER A 49 -32.41 33.54 -11.78
CA SER A 49 -31.75 34.80 -12.12
C SER A 49 -32.13 35.95 -11.17
N GLY A 50 -33.00 35.69 -10.18
CA GLY A 50 -33.47 36.70 -9.23
C GLY A 50 -34.63 37.55 -9.73
N GLU A 51 -35.45 37.03 -10.64
CA GLU A 51 -36.62 37.72 -11.19
C GLU A 51 -37.93 37.11 -10.67
N GLY A 52 -38.97 37.95 -10.48
CA GLY A 52 -40.30 37.50 -10.06
C GLY A 52 -40.45 37.24 -8.55
N LYS A 53 -41.71 37.04 -8.13
CA LYS A 53 -42.11 36.75 -6.75
C LYS A 53 -43.36 35.86 -6.76
N SER A 54 -43.40 34.83 -5.92
CA SER A 54 -44.54 33.93 -5.78
C SER A 54 -44.63 33.37 -4.36
N SER A 55 -45.85 33.23 -3.82
CA SER A 55 -46.06 32.56 -2.53
C SER A 55 -46.01 31.03 -2.63
N SER A 56 -46.28 30.49 -3.82
CA SER A 56 -46.58 29.06 -4.02
C SER A 56 -45.45 28.12 -3.61
N ALA A 57 -44.19 28.54 -3.74
CA ALA A 57 -43.03 27.71 -3.40
C ALA A 57 -42.94 27.44 -1.89
N ALA A 58 -43.05 28.49 -1.06
CA ALA A 58 -43.06 28.35 0.39
C ALA A 58 -44.33 27.61 0.88
N ASP A 59 -45.49 27.94 0.30
CA ASP A 59 -46.77 27.32 0.66
C ASP A 59 -46.77 25.79 0.44
N ALA A 60 -46.18 25.34 -0.66
CA ALA A 60 -46.08 23.91 -0.99
C ALA A 60 -45.28 23.14 0.07
N VAL A 61 -44.14 23.67 0.51
CA VAL A 61 -43.28 23.02 1.51
C VAL A 61 -43.92 23.05 2.90
N VAL A 62 -44.60 24.14 3.27
CA VAL A 62 -45.37 24.20 4.53
C VAL A 62 -46.49 23.16 4.54
N LYS A 63 -47.22 23.01 3.43
CA LYS A 63 -48.25 21.98 3.29
C LYS A 63 -47.66 20.58 3.45
N GLU A 64 -46.50 20.32 2.86
CA GLU A 64 -45.80 19.04 3.00
C GLU A 64 -45.38 18.76 4.45
N ILE A 65 -44.77 19.74 5.14
CA ILE A 65 -44.39 19.61 6.55
C ILE A 65 -45.61 19.31 7.42
N LYS A 66 -46.70 20.05 7.24
CA LYS A 66 -47.95 19.83 8.01
C LYS A 66 -48.56 18.46 7.74
N ALA A 67 -48.52 17.98 6.48
CA ALA A 67 -48.99 16.65 6.12
C ALA A 67 -48.18 15.54 6.81
N LYS A 68 -46.90 15.76 7.08
CA LYS A 68 -46.01 14.86 7.85
C LYS A 68 -46.10 15.06 9.37
N GLY A 69 -47.06 15.87 9.86
CA GLY A 69 -47.29 16.12 11.29
C GLY A 69 -46.35 17.15 11.93
N GLY A 70 -45.53 17.84 11.15
CA GLY A 70 -44.64 18.90 11.62
C GLY A 70 -45.35 20.26 11.75
N LYS A 71 -44.67 21.23 12.38
CA LYS A 71 -45.15 22.61 12.54
C LYS A 71 -44.38 23.54 11.60
N ALA A 72 -45.09 24.25 10.73
CA ALA A 72 -44.46 25.26 9.86
C ALA A 72 -45.39 26.42 9.48
N VAL A 73 -44.78 27.56 9.15
CA VAL A 73 -45.42 28.75 8.58
C VAL A 73 -44.58 29.28 7.41
N ALA A 74 -45.24 29.84 6.41
CA ALA A 74 -44.56 30.39 5.23
C ALA A 74 -44.16 31.86 5.48
N ASP A 75 -43.06 32.28 4.87
CA ASP A 75 -42.67 33.68 4.75
C ASP A 75 -42.28 33.99 3.30
N TYR A 76 -42.75 35.13 2.78
CA TYR A 76 -42.61 35.51 1.36
C TYR A 76 -41.73 36.74 1.14
N ASN A 77 -40.97 37.15 2.15
CA ASN A 77 -40.15 38.35 2.09
C ASN A 77 -38.80 38.05 1.43
N SER A 78 -38.21 39.06 0.78
CA SER A 78 -36.81 38.96 0.34
C SER A 78 -35.90 38.92 1.57
N VAL A 79 -34.77 38.23 1.46
CA VAL A 79 -33.71 38.25 2.50
C VAL A 79 -33.12 39.65 2.70
N GLU A 80 -33.35 40.57 1.76
CA GLU A 80 -33.03 41.99 1.92
C GLU A 80 -33.90 42.68 2.99
N GLU A 81 -35.03 42.08 3.36
CA GLU A 81 -35.99 42.54 4.37
C GLU A 81 -35.98 41.62 5.60
N GLY A 82 -34.79 41.19 6.04
CA GLY A 82 -34.63 40.13 7.04
C GLY A 82 -35.32 40.36 8.38
N GLU A 83 -35.57 41.62 8.78
CA GLU A 83 -36.39 41.93 9.96
C GLU A 83 -37.81 41.36 9.85
N LYS A 84 -38.41 41.37 8.66
CA LYS A 84 -39.75 40.80 8.43
C LYS A 84 -39.73 39.28 8.54
N ILE A 85 -38.69 38.63 8.02
CA ILE A 85 -38.52 37.17 8.09
C ILE A 85 -38.41 36.72 9.56
N VAL A 86 -37.58 37.40 10.36
CA VAL A 86 -37.44 37.08 11.78
C VAL A 86 -38.73 37.40 12.53
N LYS A 87 -39.43 38.49 12.21
CA LYS A 87 -40.73 38.82 12.79
C LYS A 87 -41.74 37.68 12.59
N THR A 88 -41.76 37.04 11.41
CA THR A 88 -42.63 35.87 11.15
C THR A 88 -42.38 34.73 12.14
N ALA A 89 -41.11 34.46 12.50
CA ALA A 89 -40.78 33.46 13.53
C ALA A 89 -41.30 33.87 14.92
N ILE A 90 -41.11 35.13 15.29
CA ILE A 90 -41.52 35.66 16.60
C ILE A 90 -43.04 35.70 16.74
N ASP A 91 -43.76 36.20 15.74
CA ASP A 91 -45.23 36.32 15.78
C ASP A 91 -45.91 34.94 15.89
N ASN A 92 -45.36 33.92 15.22
CA ASN A 92 -46.00 32.61 15.15
C ASN A 92 -45.53 31.63 16.24
N PHE A 93 -44.28 31.74 16.68
CA PHE A 93 -43.67 30.77 17.59
C PHE A 93 -42.99 31.39 18.82
N GLY A 94 -42.95 32.72 18.92
CA GLY A 94 -42.45 33.47 20.09
C GLY A 94 -40.93 33.50 20.25
N ARG A 95 -40.18 32.80 19.40
CA ARG A 95 -38.72 32.68 19.48
C ARG A 95 -38.08 32.33 18.13
N ILE A 96 -36.76 32.38 18.09
CA ILE A 96 -35.92 31.85 17.01
C ILE A 96 -34.67 31.23 17.65
N ASP A 97 -34.31 30.02 17.22
CA ASP A 97 -33.19 29.22 17.74
C ASP A 97 -32.16 28.87 16.66
N ILE A 98 -32.63 28.61 15.44
CA ILE A 98 -31.83 28.15 14.31
C ILE A 98 -32.09 29.09 13.12
N LEU A 99 -31.03 29.56 12.47
CA LEU A 99 -31.10 30.33 11.23
C LEU A 99 -30.20 29.71 10.16
N ILE A 100 -30.79 29.24 9.07
CA ILE A 100 -30.06 28.70 7.93
C ILE A 100 -30.17 29.69 6.76
N ASN A 101 -29.09 30.41 6.50
CA ASN A 101 -28.97 31.33 5.38
C ASN A 101 -28.61 30.55 4.11
N ASN A 102 -29.64 30.18 3.33
CA ASN A 102 -29.51 29.35 2.14
C ASN A 102 -29.98 30.04 0.83
N ALA A 103 -30.80 31.10 0.91
CA ALA A 103 -31.29 31.81 -0.27
C ALA A 103 -30.16 32.24 -1.22
N GLY A 104 -30.40 32.10 -2.54
CA GLY A 104 -29.38 32.37 -3.54
C GLY A 104 -29.87 32.36 -4.99
N ILE A 105 -29.11 33.02 -5.86
CA ILE A 105 -29.37 33.20 -7.30
C ILE A 105 -28.05 33.11 -8.10
N LEU A 106 -28.13 33.01 -9.43
CA LEU A 106 -26.95 33.01 -10.31
C LEU A 106 -27.04 34.06 -11.43
N ARG A 107 -25.90 34.70 -11.73
CA ARG A 107 -25.68 35.66 -12.81
C ARG A 107 -24.28 35.45 -13.41
N ASP A 108 -24.07 34.27 -13.96
CA ASP A 108 -22.76 33.81 -14.45
C ASP A 108 -22.39 34.47 -15.77
N LYS A 109 -21.24 35.15 -15.80
CA LYS A 109 -20.63 35.79 -16.98
C LYS A 109 -19.12 35.85 -16.82
N SER A 110 -18.36 35.81 -17.91
CA SER A 110 -16.92 36.11 -17.86
C SER A 110 -16.69 37.50 -17.25
N PHE A 111 -15.55 37.70 -16.57
CA PHE A 111 -15.30 38.90 -15.76
C PHE A 111 -15.60 40.22 -16.49
N ALA A 112 -15.11 40.36 -17.73
CA ALA A 112 -15.32 41.56 -18.54
C ALA A 112 -16.79 41.84 -18.92
N ASN A 113 -17.66 40.84 -18.84
CA ASN A 113 -19.06 40.92 -19.25
C ASN A 113 -20.02 41.03 -18.05
N ILE A 114 -19.53 41.01 -16.82
CA ILE A 114 -20.34 41.22 -15.62
C ILE A 114 -20.74 42.69 -15.55
N SER A 115 -22.04 42.97 -15.63
CA SER A 115 -22.55 44.32 -15.39
C SER A 115 -22.56 44.64 -13.89
N VAL A 116 -22.63 45.92 -13.54
CA VAL A 116 -22.78 46.37 -12.15
C VAL A 116 -24.04 45.75 -11.52
N GLN A 117 -25.13 45.62 -12.28
CA GLN A 117 -26.37 45.01 -11.81
C GLN A 117 -26.20 43.51 -11.52
N ASP A 118 -25.46 42.79 -12.38
CA ASP A 118 -25.13 41.37 -12.15
C ASP A 118 -24.27 41.20 -10.89
N TRP A 119 -23.37 42.14 -10.62
CA TRP A 119 -22.57 42.16 -9.39
C TRP A 119 -23.41 42.45 -8.14
N ASP A 120 -24.18 43.53 -8.20
CA ASP A 120 -24.94 44.05 -7.07
C ASP A 120 -26.00 43.07 -6.60
N ILE A 121 -26.78 42.49 -7.52
CA ILE A 121 -27.87 41.58 -7.14
C ILE A 121 -27.35 40.33 -6.43
N ILE A 122 -26.22 39.79 -6.88
CA ILE A 122 -25.55 38.65 -6.25
C ILE A 122 -25.11 39.00 -4.82
N HIS A 123 -24.48 40.16 -4.62
CA HIS A 123 -24.07 40.60 -3.28
C HIS A 123 -25.25 40.94 -2.37
N ARG A 124 -26.31 41.57 -2.91
CA ARG A 124 -27.52 41.93 -2.15
C ARG A 124 -28.24 40.70 -1.62
N VAL A 125 -28.41 39.67 -2.45
CA VAL A 125 -29.11 38.44 -2.04
C VAL A 125 -28.24 37.56 -1.14
N HIS A 126 -27.02 37.25 -1.55
CA HIS A 126 -26.20 36.27 -0.84
C HIS A 126 -25.57 36.84 0.44
N LEU A 127 -24.72 37.85 0.31
CA LEU A 127 -23.90 38.34 1.42
C LEU A 127 -24.68 39.31 2.29
N ARG A 128 -25.23 40.37 1.70
CA ARG A 128 -25.98 41.40 2.42
C ARG A 128 -27.28 40.84 3.01
N GLY A 129 -28.00 40.01 2.26
CA GLY A 129 -29.20 39.33 2.74
C GLY A 129 -28.92 38.49 3.98
N SER A 130 -27.94 37.59 3.92
CA SER A 130 -27.54 36.77 5.09
C SER A 130 -27.13 37.62 6.29
N PHE A 131 -26.41 38.72 6.07
CA PHE A 131 -26.10 39.70 7.12
C PHE A 131 -27.37 40.29 7.76
N ILE A 132 -28.34 40.76 6.98
CA ILE A 132 -29.55 41.41 7.50
C ILE A 132 -30.41 40.44 8.30
N VAL A 133 -30.66 39.23 7.78
CA VAL A 133 -31.47 38.22 8.49
C VAL A 133 -30.78 37.81 9.79
N THR A 134 -29.47 37.57 9.74
CA THR A 134 -28.70 37.20 10.95
C THR A 134 -28.69 38.33 11.97
N ARG A 135 -28.48 39.58 11.53
CA ARG A 135 -28.55 40.77 12.39
C ARG A 135 -29.90 40.90 13.08
N ALA A 136 -31.00 40.66 12.37
CA ALA A 136 -32.35 40.71 12.93
C ALA A 136 -32.59 39.61 13.97
N ALA A 137 -32.02 38.41 13.78
CA ALA A 137 -32.13 37.30 14.72
C ALA A 137 -31.22 37.44 15.96
N TRP A 138 -30.09 38.13 15.83
CA TRP A 138 -29.02 38.20 16.83
C TRP A 138 -29.48 38.64 18.25
N PRO A 139 -30.32 39.68 18.42
CA PRO A 139 -30.79 40.07 19.75
C PRO A 139 -31.57 38.97 20.47
N TYR A 140 -32.35 38.18 19.71
CA TYR A 140 -33.11 37.07 20.25
C TYR A 140 -32.21 35.93 20.69
N PHE A 141 -31.20 35.57 19.89
CA PHE A 141 -30.22 34.54 20.26
C PHE A 141 -29.45 34.93 21.52
N ARG A 142 -29.00 36.19 21.60
CA ARG A 142 -28.30 36.72 22.78
C ARG A 142 -29.15 36.66 24.03
N LYS A 143 -30.42 37.08 23.96
CA LYS A 143 -31.35 37.05 25.09
C LYS A 143 -31.64 35.63 25.56
N GLN A 144 -31.70 34.67 24.64
CA GLN A 144 -31.98 33.26 24.93
C GLN A 144 -30.74 32.46 25.38
N ASN A 145 -29.53 33.03 25.23
CA ASN A 145 -28.27 32.32 25.42
C ASN A 145 -28.20 31.01 24.58
N TYR A 146 -28.73 31.08 23.36
CA TYR A 146 -28.75 29.98 22.41
C TYR A 146 -28.95 30.52 21.00
N GLY A 147 -28.13 30.04 20.06
CA GLY A 147 -28.34 30.26 18.63
C GLY A 147 -27.51 29.31 17.78
N ARG A 148 -28.03 28.89 16.64
CA ARG A 148 -27.30 28.10 15.65
C ARG A 148 -27.50 28.71 14.27
N ILE A 149 -26.40 29.14 13.65
CA ILE A 149 -26.41 29.86 12.37
C ILE A 149 -25.62 29.06 11.35
N ILE A 150 -26.19 28.90 10.15
CA ILE A 150 -25.52 28.30 9.01
C ILE A 150 -25.42 29.33 7.89
N MET A 151 -24.20 29.52 7.40
CA MET A 151 -23.93 30.25 6.15
C MET A 151 -23.71 29.25 5.02
N THR A 152 -24.22 29.55 3.82
CA THR A 152 -24.06 28.68 2.65
C THR A 152 -23.04 29.26 1.68
N ALA A 153 -21.79 28.79 1.75
CA ALA A 153 -20.73 29.09 0.80
C ALA A 153 -20.83 28.19 -0.45
N SER A 154 -19.72 27.99 -1.18
CA SER A 154 -19.64 27.14 -2.37
C SER A 154 -18.18 26.84 -2.72
N GLY A 155 -17.91 25.71 -3.39
CA GLY A 155 -16.59 25.41 -3.94
C GLY A 155 -16.09 26.52 -4.88
N ALA A 156 -16.99 27.19 -5.61
CA ALA A 156 -16.64 28.37 -6.42
C ALA A 156 -16.08 29.52 -5.57
N GLY A 157 -16.58 29.70 -4.33
CA GLY A 157 -16.02 30.67 -3.39
C GLY A 157 -14.65 30.26 -2.86
N ILE A 158 -14.45 28.98 -2.54
CA ILE A 158 -13.20 28.45 -1.96
C ILE A 158 -12.06 28.43 -2.99
N TYR A 159 -12.33 27.92 -4.20
CA TYR A 159 -11.31 27.64 -5.22
C TYR A 159 -11.32 28.61 -6.40
N GLY A 160 -12.36 29.43 -6.53
CA GLY A 160 -12.67 30.15 -7.76
C GLY A 160 -13.35 29.26 -8.79
N ASN A 161 -14.15 29.87 -9.67
CA ASN A 161 -14.70 29.20 -10.85
C ASN A 161 -14.84 30.19 -12.02
N PHE A 162 -14.59 29.72 -13.24
CA PHE A 162 -14.66 30.56 -14.43
C PHE A 162 -16.06 31.12 -14.62
N GLY A 163 -16.16 32.42 -14.91
CA GLY A 163 -17.44 33.09 -15.17
C GLY A 163 -18.28 33.39 -13.92
N GLN A 164 -17.71 33.25 -12.72
CA GLN A 164 -18.44 33.40 -11.45
C GLN A 164 -17.75 34.33 -10.45
N SER A 165 -17.05 35.38 -10.88
CA SER A 165 -16.30 36.24 -9.95
C SER A 165 -17.21 36.99 -8.95
N ASN A 166 -18.39 37.45 -9.39
CA ASN A 166 -19.43 38.03 -8.52
C ASN A 166 -19.92 37.03 -7.45
N TYR A 167 -20.25 35.81 -7.88
CA TYR A 167 -20.75 34.75 -7.01
C TYR A 167 -19.67 34.23 -6.05
N SER A 168 -18.46 33.98 -6.55
CA SER A 168 -17.31 33.51 -5.76
C SER A 168 -16.96 34.53 -4.66
N ALA A 169 -16.92 35.82 -5.00
CA ALA A 169 -16.70 36.90 -4.03
C ALA A 169 -17.76 36.92 -2.92
N ALA A 170 -19.05 36.86 -3.28
CA ALA A 170 -20.13 36.85 -2.30
C ALA A 170 -20.09 35.58 -1.41
N LYS A 171 -19.78 34.41 -1.98
CA LYS A 171 -19.74 33.13 -1.25
C LYS A 171 -18.56 33.01 -0.30
N LEU A 172 -17.37 33.50 -0.66
CA LEU A 172 -16.23 33.53 0.25
C LEU A 172 -16.41 34.65 1.31
N GLY A 173 -17.07 35.75 0.96
CA GLY A 173 -17.47 36.79 1.91
C GLY A 173 -18.35 36.28 3.05
N LEU A 174 -19.19 35.26 2.79
CA LEU A 174 -19.98 34.59 3.82
C LEU A 174 -19.12 33.81 4.83
N VAL A 175 -18.00 33.21 4.39
CA VAL A 175 -17.02 32.57 5.28
C VAL A 175 -16.41 33.64 6.21
N GLY A 176 -15.99 34.78 5.66
CA GLY A 176 -15.46 35.90 6.44
C GLY A 176 -16.45 36.44 7.48
N LEU A 177 -17.73 36.57 7.09
CA LEU A 177 -18.81 36.96 8.01
C LEU A 177 -18.99 35.92 9.13
N ALA A 178 -19.06 34.64 8.79
CA ALA A 178 -19.22 33.55 9.75
C ALA A 178 -18.07 33.49 10.77
N ASN A 179 -16.82 33.70 10.32
CA ASN A 179 -15.65 33.73 11.19
C ASN A 179 -15.83 34.74 12.33
N THR A 180 -16.25 35.96 12.01
CA THR A 180 -16.45 37.02 13.02
C THR A 180 -17.63 36.71 13.94
N LEU A 181 -18.76 36.29 13.38
CA LEU A 181 -19.96 35.95 14.16
C LEU A 181 -19.71 34.77 15.12
N SER A 182 -18.88 33.80 14.74
CA SER A 182 -18.51 32.67 15.60
C SER A 182 -17.80 33.14 16.88
N ILE A 183 -17.00 34.20 16.79
CA ILE A 183 -16.25 34.80 17.90
C ILE A 183 -17.18 35.63 18.77
N GLU A 184 -17.96 36.54 18.16
CA GLU A 184 -18.90 37.41 18.89
C GLU A 184 -20.01 36.63 19.61
N GLY A 185 -20.43 35.51 19.00
CA GLY A 185 -21.51 34.66 19.49
C GLY A 185 -21.12 33.67 20.59
N LYS A 186 -19.83 33.32 20.69
CA LYS A 186 -19.34 32.25 21.57
C LYS A 186 -19.80 32.39 23.03
N LYS A 187 -19.69 33.59 23.61
CA LYS A 187 -20.09 33.84 25.00
C LYS A 187 -21.60 33.74 25.26
N TYR A 188 -22.41 33.72 24.21
CA TYR A 188 -23.86 33.62 24.29
C TYR A 188 -24.39 32.26 23.81
N ASN A 189 -23.51 31.25 23.66
CA ASN A 189 -23.84 29.94 23.06
C ASN A 189 -24.51 30.09 21.68
N ILE A 190 -24.00 31.03 20.89
CA ILE A 190 -24.40 31.24 19.50
C ILE A 190 -23.28 30.68 18.62
N HIS A 191 -23.56 29.59 17.91
CA HIS A 191 -22.61 28.97 17.01
C HIS A 191 -22.92 29.39 15.58
N CYS A 192 -21.89 29.75 14.81
CA CYS A 192 -22.02 30.10 13.40
C CYS A 192 -21.04 29.26 12.60
N ASN A 193 -21.56 28.35 11.77
CA ASN A 193 -20.77 27.50 10.89
C ASN A 193 -21.12 27.76 9.43
N THR A 194 -20.24 27.34 8.53
CA THR A 194 -20.43 27.48 7.08
C THR A 194 -20.48 26.11 6.44
N ILE A 195 -21.41 25.91 5.51
CA ILE A 195 -21.44 24.74 4.63
C ILE A 195 -20.98 25.11 3.23
N VAL A 196 -20.34 24.18 2.56
CA VAL A 196 -19.92 24.20 1.16
C VAL A 196 -20.61 23.01 0.48
N PRO A 197 -21.89 23.15 0.09
CA PRO A 197 -22.65 22.03 -0.42
C PRO A 197 -22.34 21.76 -1.90
N ILE A 198 -22.35 20.48 -2.27
CA ILE A 198 -22.51 20.04 -3.66
C ILE A 198 -23.77 19.19 -3.71
N ALA A 199 -24.80 19.70 -4.39
CA ALA A 199 -26.04 18.97 -4.53
C ALA A 199 -26.67 19.17 -5.91
N ALA A 200 -27.28 18.10 -6.39
CA ALA A 200 -28.20 18.08 -7.49
C ALA A 200 -29.36 19.06 -7.20
N SER A 201 -29.52 20.05 -8.06
CA SER A 201 -30.65 20.98 -7.99
C SER A 201 -31.10 21.32 -9.40
N ARG A 202 -32.20 22.07 -9.51
CA ARG A 202 -32.62 22.67 -10.79
C ARG A 202 -31.50 23.49 -11.45
N LEU A 203 -30.48 23.93 -10.70
CA LEU A 203 -29.34 24.69 -11.22
C LEU A 203 -28.27 23.80 -11.90
N THR A 204 -28.24 22.49 -11.62
CA THR A 204 -27.20 21.55 -12.10
C THR A 204 -27.77 20.40 -12.94
N GLN A 205 -29.10 20.34 -13.11
CA GLN A 205 -29.83 19.26 -13.78
C GLN A 205 -29.45 19.08 -15.26
N ASP A 206 -29.11 20.17 -15.96
CA ASP A 206 -28.73 20.12 -17.38
C ASP A 206 -27.24 19.78 -17.61
N ILE A 207 -26.45 19.68 -16.53
CA ILE A 207 -24.99 19.52 -16.57
C ILE A 207 -24.55 18.15 -16.03
N LEU A 208 -25.24 17.64 -15.00
CA LEU A 208 -24.90 16.38 -14.33
C LEU A 208 -25.61 15.18 -14.98
N PRO A 209 -24.90 14.08 -15.29
CA PRO A 209 -25.51 12.81 -15.67
C PRO A 209 -26.52 12.31 -14.61
N PRO A 210 -27.62 11.62 -14.99
CA PRO A 210 -28.65 11.17 -14.04
C PRO A 210 -28.12 10.30 -12.89
N ASP A 211 -27.13 9.44 -13.13
CA ASP A 211 -26.49 8.60 -12.12
C ASP A 211 -25.69 9.42 -11.10
N ILE A 212 -25.04 10.51 -11.51
CA ILE A 212 -24.37 11.44 -10.59
C ILE A 212 -25.39 12.36 -9.90
N PHE A 213 -26.47 12.73 -10.59
CA PHE A 213 -27.56 13.51 -10.03
C PHE A 213 -28.19 12.80 -8.82
N ASP A 214 -28.42 11.48 -8.94
CA ASP A 214 -28.94 10.64 -7.86
C ASP A 214 -27.96 10.44 -6.70
N LEU A 215 -26.65 10.52 -6.96
CA LEU A 215 -25.63 10.49 -5.90
C LEU A 215 -25.49 11.83 -5.18
N LEU A 216 -25.98 12.94 -5.73
CA LEU A 216 -25.82 14.29 -5.17
C LEU A 216 -27.14 14.84 -4.61
N GLN A 217 -28.07 13.98 -4.21
CA GLN A 217 -29.37 14.43 -3.71
C GLN A 217 -29.22 15.39 -2.51
N PRO A 218 -29.99 16.50 -2.44
CA PRO A 218 -29.90 17.47 -1.34
C PRO A 218 -30.13 16.85 0.05
N SER A 219 -30.87 15.75 0.13
CA SER A 219 -31.10 14.95 1.35
C SER A 219 -29.82 14.31 1.92
N LEU A 220 -28.75 14.23 1.14
CA LEU A 220 -27.44 13.73 1.60
C LEU A 220 -26.58 14.84 2.22
N VAL A 221 -27.01 16.11 2.13
CA VAL A 221 -26.37 17.27 2.80
C VAL A 221 -27.10 17.64 4.08
N SER A 222 -28.43 17.50 4.11
CA SER A 222 -29.27 17.94 5.23
C SER A 222 -28.88 17.37 6.60
N PRO A 223 -28.39 16.12 6.76
CA PRO A 223 -27.96 15.62 8.07
C PRO A 223 -26.80 16.39 8.67
N VAL A 224 -25.86 16.89 7.85
CA VAL A 224 -24.72 17.70 8.30
C VAL A 224 -25.19 19.03 8.86
N VAL A 225 -26.10 19.69 8.14
CA VAL A 225 -26.74 20.93 8.60
C VAL A 225 -27.53 20.69 9.88
N GLY A 226 -28.28 19.60 9.96
CA GLY A 226 -28.96 19.18 11.19
C GLY A 226 -28.00 19.04 12.36
N TRP A 227 -26.89 18.32 12.20
CA TRP A 227 -25.86 18.18 13.23
C TRP A 227 -25.31 19.53 13.70
N LEU A 228 -24.89 20.40 12.77
CA LEU A 228 -24.35 21.72 13.09
C LEU A 228 -25.36 22.65 13.76
N CYS A 229 -26.66 22.38 13.60
CA CYS A 229 -27.75 23.10 14.26
C CYS A 229 -28.23 22.47 15.57
N HIS A 230 -27.70 21.31 15.98
CA HIS A 230 -28.14 20.65 17.20
C HIS A 230 -27.55 21.30 18.44
N GLU A 231 -28.26 21.22 19.57
CA GLU A 231 -27.84 21.87 20.81
C GLU A 231 -26.54 21.32 21.38
N THR A 232 -26.30 20.02 21.17
CA THR A 232 -25.08 19.31 21.62
C THR A 232 -23.90 19.45 20.66
N CYS A 233 -24.05 20.15 19.54
CA CYS A 233 -22.94 20.39 18.64
C CYS A 233 -22.12 21.59 19.15
N GLU A 234 -20.84 21.35 19.43
CA GLU A 234 -19.91 22.34 19.98
C GLU A 234 -19.12 23.09 18.89
N ASP A 235 -19.18 22.64 17.64
CA ASP A 235 -18.50 23.33 16.54
C ASP A 235 -19.08 24.73 16.31
N THR A 236 -18.18 25.71 16.19
CA THR A 236 -18.47 27.08 15.75
C THR A 236 -17.27 27.59 14.95
N GLY A 237 -17.50 28.41 13.92
CA GLY A 237 -16.47 28.90 13.01
C GLY A 237 -15.94 27.86 12.02
N GLY A 238 -16.54 26.67 11.96
CA GLY A 238 -16.14 25.62 11.03
C GLY A 238 -16.65 25.88 9.61
N VAL A 239 -15.90 25.41 8.61
CA VAL A 239 -16.29 25.40 7.20
C VAL A 239 -16.30 23.96 6.73
N PHE A 240 -17.47 23.45 6.37
CA PHE A 240 -17.67 22.03 6.07
C PHE A 240 -18.17 21.82 4.65
N GLU A 241 -17.48 20.97 3.89
CA GLU A 241 -17.98 20.48 2.61
C GLU A 241 -18.88 19.26 2.84
N ALA A 242 -19.99 19.19 2.11
CA ALA A 242 -20.93 18.08 2.19
C ALA A 242 -21.51 17.77 0.80
N ALA A 243 -21.35 16.52 0.36
CA ALA A 243 -21.72 16.07 -0.98
C ALA A 243 -21.91 14.55 -1.00
N GLY A 244 -23.05 14.06 -1.49
CA GLY A 244 -23.27 12.64 -1.76
C GLY A 244 -22.96 11.66 -0.62
N GLY A 245 -23.20 12.07 0.63
CA GLY A 245 -22.92 11.27 1.82
C GLY A 245 -21.49 11.41 2.37
N TRP A 246 -20.62 12.17 1.71
CA TRP A 246 -19.31 12.55 2.20
C TRP A 246 -19.33 13.91 2.90
N VAL A 247 -18.50 14.06 3.94
CA VAL A 247 -18.35 15.29 4.73
C VAL A 247 -16.88 15.53 5.03
N GLY A 248 -16.40 16.76 4.79
CA GLY A 248 -15.04 17.19 5.11
C GLY A 248 -15.02 18.59 5.74
N LYS A 249 -13.93 18.95 6.42
CA LYS A 249 -13.72 20.27 7.03
C LYS A 249 -12.54 20.97 6.36
N TYR A 250 -12.71 22.23 5.98
CA TYR A 250 -11.62 23.07 5.51
C TYR A 250 -10.90 23.74 6.69
N GLN A 251 -9.60 23.94 6.53
CA GLN A 251 -8.75 24.65 7.47
C GLN A 251 -7.72 25.49 6.70
N TRP A 252 -7.43 26.70 7.20
CA TRP A 252 -6.35 27.52 6.68
C TRP A 252 -4.99 26.99 7.16
N GLN A 253 -4.04 26.91 6.24
CA GLN A 253 -2.64 26.67 6.51
C GLN A 253 -1.83 27.89 6.09
N ARG A 254 -0.76 28.18 6.82
CA ARG A 254 0.17 29.28 6.55
C ARG A 254 1.59 28.74 6.63
N SER A 255 2.44 29.00 5.63
CA SER A 255 3.86 28.67 5.70
C SER A 255 4.52 29.24 6.97
N SER A 256 5.61 28.62 7.39
CA SER A 256 6.47 29.15 8.47
C SER A 256 6.98 30.55 8.13
N GLY A 257 7.18 30.83 6.84
CA GLY A 257 7.63 32.12 6.32
C GLY A 257 9.09 32.42 6.68
N LYS A 258 9.59 33.58 6.22
CA LYS A 258 10.97 34.03 6.48
C LYS A 258 10.97 35.43 7.08
N ALA A 259 11.66 35.59 8.20
CA ALA A 259 12.02 36.90 8.71
C ALA A 259 13.38 37.34 8.14
N PHE A 260 13.46 38.58 7.67
CA PHE A 260 14.70 39.20 7.19
C PHE A 260 15.19 40.15 8.28
N ILE A 261 16.27 39.77 8.96
CA ILE A 261 16.78 40.49 10.14
C ILE A 261 18.30 40.67 9.99
N PRO A 262 18.79 41.91 9.81
CA PRO A 262 18.04 43.18 9.87
C PRO A 262 17.08 43.38 8.69
N PRO A 263 16.02 44.21 8.84
CA PRO A 263 15.08 44.50 7.76
C PRO A 263 15.71 45.09 6.49
N SER A 264 16.93 45.62 6.58
CA SER A 264 17.71 46.07 5.41
C SER A 264 18.09 44.94 4.46
N GLU A 265 18.04 43.68 4.89
CA GLU A 265 18.24 42.51 4.04
C GLU A 265 17.02 42.20 3.15
N LEU A 266 15.85 42.77 3.43
CA LEU A 266 14.64 42.58 2.62
C LEU A 266 14.73 43.43 1.33
N THR A 267 15.36 42.87 0.31
CA THR A 267 15.33 43.38 -1.07
C THR A 267 14.46 42.49 -1.97
N VAL A 268 14.11 42.99 -3.16
CA VAL A 268 13.38 42.19 -4.17
C VAL A 268 14.14 40.90 -4.52
N GLU A 269 15.46 41.01 -4.67
CA GLU A 269 16.34 39.87 -4.95
C GLU A 269 16.34 38.87 -3.79
N SER A 270 16.44 39.34 -2.54
CA SER A 270 16.42 38.46 -1.37
C SER A 270 15.09 37.69 -1.24
N VAL A 271 13.96 38.30 -1.61
CA VAL A 271 12.65 37.66 -1.62
C VAL A 271 12.59 36.59 -2.71
N ARG A 272 13.07 36.90 -3.93
CA ARG A 272 13.17 35.93 -5.04
C ARG A 272 14.05 34.74 -4.65
N ASP A 273 15.23 35.02 -4.11
CA ASP A 273 16.25 34.00 -3.80
C ASP A 273 15.82 33.09 -2.63
N ASN A 274 14.87 33.54 -1.81
CA ASN A 274 14.27 32.76 -0.71
C ASN A 274 12.81 32.37 -0.97
N TRP A 275 12.30 32.51 -2.20
CA TRP A 275 10.89 32.31 -2.49
C TRP A 275 10.44 30.87 -2.23
N SER A 276 11.30 29.89 -2.52
CA SER A 276 11.03 28.47 -2.21
C SER A 276 10.72 28.26 -0.74
N PHE A 277 11.48 28.87 0.16
CA PHE A 277 11.28 28.78 1.60
C PHE A 277 10.07 29.60 2.10
N ILE A 278 9.82 30.78 1.52
CA ILE A 278 8.65 31.60 1.87
C ILE A 278 7.33 30.89 1.50
N ALA A 279 7.31 30.23 0.34
CA ALA A 279 6.16 29.54 -0.20
C ALA A 279 6.05 28.06 0.24
N ASP A 280 6.99 27.57 1.03
CA ASP A 280 7.01 26.20 1.53
C ASP A 280 5.88 25.96 2.55
N MET A 281 5.11 24.91 2.32
CA MET A 281 3.93 24.55 3.12
C MET A 281 4.13 23.27 3.94
N GLU A 282 5.29 22.61 3.84
CA GLU A 282 5.56 21.34 4.55
C GLU A 282 5.45 21.50 6.07
N ASP A 283 6.05 22.55 6.62
CA ASP A 283 5.97 22.93 8.04
C ASP A 283 4.88 23.99 8.32
N SER A 284 3.83 24.03 7.51
CA SER A 284 2.79 25.06 7.66
C SER A 284 2.09 25.02 9.03
N ASN A 285 1.89 26.21 9.62
CA ASN A 285 1.09 26.38 10.83
C ASN A 285 -0.39 26.48 10.47
N THR A 286 -1.25 26.12 11.43
CA THR A 286 -2.72 26.24 11.30
C THR A 286 -3.29 27.21 12.34
N PRO A 287 -2.92 28.51 12.30
CA PRO A 287 -3.35 29.45 13.33
C PRO A 287 -4.87 29.51 13.42
N GLY A 288 -5.41 29.19 14.60
CA GLY A 288 -6.85 29.13 14.86
C GLY A 288 -7.46 30.50 15.18
N SER A 289 -6.62 31.53 15.37
CA SER A 289 -7.05 32.90 15.68
C SER A 289 -6.08 33.96 15.17
N LEU A 290 -6.56 35.20 15.09
CA LEU A 290 -5.73 36.36 14.74
C LEU A 290 -4.61 36.59 15.78
N GLN A 291 -4.89 36.35 17.06
CA GLN A 291 -3.93 36.49 18.16
C GLN A 291 -2.78 35.47 18.00
N GLU A 292 -3.12 34.22 17.71
CA GLU A 292 -2.13 33.16 17.47
C GLU A 292 -1.26 33.46 16.26
N GLN A 293 -1.86 33.90 15.15
CA GLN A 293 -1.11 34.34 13.97
C GLN A 293 -0.15 35.50 14.29
N THR A 294 -0.60 36.48 15.09
CA THR A 294 0.22 37.62 15.51
C THR A 294 1.38 37.18 16.40
N MET A 295 1.15 36.26 17.34
CA MET A 295 2.21 35.72 18.20
C MET A 295 3.28 35.00 17.38
N LEU A 296 2.87 34.14 16.42
CA LEU A 296 3.81 33.47 15.52
C LEU A 296 4.65 34.47 14.72
N LEU A 297 4.05 35.57 14.25
CA LEU A 297 4.79 36.63 13.56
C LEU A 297 5.80 37.34 14.47
N VAL A 298 5.40 37.69 15.70
CA VAL A 298 6.29 38.35 16.67
C VAL A 298 7.45 37.43 17.05
N GLU A 299 7.18 36.12 17.23
CA GLU A 299 8.21 35.11 17.45
C GLU A 299 9.21 35.11 16.30
N SER A 300 8.75 34.97 15.05
CA SER A 300 9.63 34.99 13.86
C SER A 300 10.49 36.26 13.75
N LEU A 301 10.03 37.41 14.29
CA LEU A 301 10.74 38.68 14.23
C LEU A 301 11.69 38.94 15.41
N SER A 302 11.69 38.10 16.45
CA SER A 302 12.52 38.29 17.64
C SER A 302 13.89 37.60 17.51
N LYS A 303 14.99 38.29 17.83
CA LYS A 303 16.38 37.76 17.68
C LYS A 303 16.71 36.57 18.61
N ASP A 304 15.88 36.29 19.61
CA ASP A 304 16.10 35.23 20.62
C ASP A 304 15.36 33.91 20.33
N SER A 305 14.59 33.83 19.24
CA SER A 305 13.91 32.61 18.82
C SER A 305 14.72 31.90 17.73
N GLN A 306 15.73 31.15 18.13
CA GLN A 306 16.10 29.96 17.35
C GLN A 306 14.87 29.03 17.34
N PRO A 307 14.47 28.46 16.19
CA PRO A 307 13.21 27.75 16.07
C PRO A 307 13.19 26.53 17.00
N ARG A 308 12.11 26.39 17.78
CA ARG A 308 11.80 25.17 18.52
C ARG A 308 11.16 24.18 17.56
N PRO A 309 11.70 22.97 17.34
CA PRO A 309 10.92 21.88 16.76
C PRO A 309 10.31 21.05 17.89
N LYS A 310 8.97 20.93 17.92
CA LYS A 310 8.33 19.82 18.64
C LYS A 310 7.09 19.24 17.95
N ALA A 311 7.19 17.91 17.80
CA ALA A 311 6.19 16.86 17.75
C ALA A 311 5.18 16.86 16.60
N THR A 312 5.59 16.32 15.45
CA THR A 312 4.65 15.88 14.41
C THR A 312 4.31 14.39 14.55
N LYS A 313 3.01 14.12 14.60
CA LYS A 313 2.43 12.80 14.37
C LYS A 313 2.76 12.36 12.93
N ARG A 314 3.34 11.16 12.79
CA ARG A 314 3.54 10.38 11.55
C ARG A 314 3.85 11.23 10.30
N ALA A 315 5.13 11.49 10.08
CA ALA A 315 5.62 11.90 8.76
C ALA A 315 5.57 10.72 7.76
N PRO A 316 5.04 10.91 6.53
CA PRO A 316 5.52 10.18 5.37
C PRO A 316 6.96 10.62 5.07
N ALA A 317 7.76 9.69 4.56
CA ALA A 317 9.20 9.83 4.41
C ALA A 317 9.63 11.02 3.53
N PHE A 318 10.72 11.68 3.99
CA PHE A 318 11.59 12.66 3.32
C PHE A 318 11.10 14.11 3.28
N GLU A 319 11.31 14.85 4.38
CA GLU A 319 12.35 15.88 4.53
C GLU A 319 12.58 16.08 6.03
N VAL A 320 13.71 15.57 6.51
CA VAL A 320 14.17 15.75 7.90
C VAL A 320 15.18 16.87 7.84
N ASP A 321 15.17 17.78 8.83
CA ASP A 321 16.27 18.71 9.09
C ASP A 321 17.60 17.97 8.82
N PRO A 322 18.44 18.43 7.87
CA PRO A 322 19.65 17.71 7.47
C PRO A 322 20.62 17.48 8.63
N ASP A 323 20.48 18.22 9.73
CA ASP A 323 21.29 18.10 10.94
C ASP A 323 20.74 17.06 11.94
N LEU A 324 19.55 16.48 11.70
CA LEU A 324 18.92 15.48 12.56
C LEU A 324 18.86 14.09 11.91
N PHE A 325 19.18 13.05 12.69
CA PHE A 325 18.99 11.66 12.29
C PHE A 325 17.77 11.06 12.99
N VAL A 326 16.73 10.77 12.21
CA VAL A 326 15.49 10.14 12.69
C VAL A 326 15.47 8.66 12.31
N TYR A 327 15.09 7.81 13.26
CA TYR A 327 14.84 6.41 12.99
C TYR A 327 13.68 5.84 13.82
N ASN A 328 13.08 4.79 13.28
CA ASN A 328 12.08 3.97 13.92
C ASN A 328 12.51 2.49 13.92
N GLU A 329 11.62 1.63 14.41
CA GLU A 329 11.82 0.19 14.55
C GLU A 329 12.14 -0.45 13.18
N ASP A 330 11.49 -0.01 12.10
CA ASP A 330 11.73 -0.52 10.74
C ASP A 330 13.20 -0.34 10.31
N LYS A 331 13.79 0.83 10.59
CA LYS A 331 15.17 1.14 10.24
C LYS A 331 16.16 0.35 11.11
N ALA A 332 15.80 0.07 12.37
CA ALA A 332 16.57 -0.79 13.26
C ALA A 332 16.51 -2.27 12.83
N ILE A 333 15.35 -2.77 12.42
CA ILE A 333 15.15 -4.13 11.86
C ILE A 333 15.94 -4.26 10.56
N LEU A 334 15.82 -3.29 9.66
CA LEU A 334 16.54 -3.26 8.39
C LEU A 334 18.06 -3.33 8.61
N TYR A 335 18.58 -2.57 9.57
CA TYR A 335 20.00 -2.64 9.93
C TYR A 335 20.38 -4.02 10.47
N SER A 336 19.58 -4.59 11.37
CA SER A 336 19.84 -5.90 11.95
C SER A 336 19.92 -7.00 10.87
N LEU A 337 18.98 -7.00 9.92
CA LEU A 337 19.03 -7.88 8.74
C LEU A 337 20.26 -7.61 7.87
N ALA A 338 20.59 -6.34 7.66
CA ALA A 338 21.71 -5.91 6.84
C ALA A 338 23.09 -6.31 7.42
N VAL A 339 23.18 -6.58 8.72
CA VAL A 339 24.40 -7.10 9.37
C VAL A 339 24.27 -8.59 9.71
N GLY A 340 23.35 -9.29 9.03
CA GLY A 340 23.24 -10.75 9.00
C GLY A 340 22.33 -11.37 10.05
N MET A 341 21.64 -10.59 10.88
CA MET A 341 20.65 -11.15 11.81
C MET A 341 19.58 -11.90 11.00
N SER A 342 19.23 -13.11 11.46
CA SER A 342 18.33 -13.99 10.73
C SER A 342 17.32 -14.63 11.68
N THR A 343 16.11 -14.86 11.19
CA THR A 343 15.05 -15.62 11.91
C THR A 343 15.44 -17.05 12.25
N LYS A 344 16.59 -17.54 11.78
CA LYS A 344 17.20 -18.82 12.19
C LYS A 344 17.80 -18.77 13.61
N GLU A 345 18.10 -17.57 14.12
CA GLU A 345 18.60 -17.39 15.48
C GLU A 345 17.43 -17.14 16.45
N GLU A 346 17.34 -17.89 17.54
CA GLU A 346 16.25 -17.76 18.52
C GLU A 346 16.17 -16.35 19.12
N ALA A 347 17.33 -15.74 19.39
CA ALA A 347 17.43 -14.37 19.90
C ALA A 347 17.08 -13.29 18.86
N ALA A 348 16.94 -13.63 17.57
CA ALA A 348 16.68 -12.64 16.52
C ALA A 348 15.31 -11.98 16.65
N LEU A 349 14.35 -12.59 17.35
CA LEU A 349 13.03 -12.00 17.56
C LEU A 349 13.13 -10.63 18.25
N HIS A 350 14.06 -10.46 19.20
CA HIS A 350 14.33 -9.20 19.89
C HIS A 350 14.87 -8.09 18.98
N PHE A 351 15.31 -8.39 17.76
CA PHE A 351 15.88 -7.43 16.82
C PHE A 351 15.10 -7.33 15.50
N LEU A 352 14.21 -8.28 15.24
CA LEU A 352 13.48 -8.43 13.96
C LEU A 352 11.96 -8.31 14.10
N TYR A 353 11.42 -8.22 15.32
CA TYR A 353 9.98 -8.07 15.54
C TYR A 353 9.70 -7.03 16.62
N GLU A 354 9.17 -5.89 16.20
CA GLU A 354 8.82 -4.73 17.02
C GLU A 354 7.72 -5.01 18.05
N GLY A 355 6.98 -6.10 17.91
CA GLY A 355 5.91 -6.51 18.83
C GLY A 355 6.37 -7.26 20.07
N VAL A 356 7.66 -7.53 20.25
CA VAL A 356 8.19 -8.13 21.49
C VAL A 356 8.39 -7.09 22.58
N ASP A 357 8.10 -7.47 23.83
CA ASP A 357 8.21 -6.56 25.00
C ASP A 357 9.62 -6.00 25.24
N ASP A 358 10.65 -6.68 24.71
CA ASP A 358 12.06 -6.29 24.83
C ASP A 358 12.72 -6.21 23.44
N PHE A 359 12.23 -5.29 22.61
CA PHE A 359 12.85 -4.98 21.31
C PHE A 359 14.14 -4.18 21.50
N ARG A 360 15.21 -4.59 20.82
CA ARG A 360 16.58 -4.11 21.00
C ARG A 360 17.16 -3.62 19.69
N VAL A 361 18.04 -2.62 19.78
CA VAL A 361 18.79 -2.07 18.63
C VAL A 361 20.27 -2.44 18.77
N LEU A 362 20.88 -3.00 17.71
CA LEU A 362 22.30 -3.36 17.74
C LEU A 362 23.19 -2.13 17.94
N PRO A 363 24.19 -2.15 18.83
CA PRO A 363 25.02 -0.98 19.14
C PRO A 363 25.69 -0.31 17.94
N THR A 364 26.14 -1.10 16.96
CA THR A 364 26.82 -0.58 15.76
C THR A 364 25.88 0.14 14.79
N PHE A 365 24.55 0.10 15.01
CA PHE A 365 23.59 0.96 14.31
C PHE A 365 23.98 2.44 14.45
N GLY A 366 24.60 2.81 15.57
CA GLY A 366 25.11 4.16 15.79
C GLY A 366 26.07 4.68 14.72
N THR A 367 26.81 3.80 14.04
CA THR A 367 27.68 4.23 12.93
C THR A 367 26.87 4.73 11.73
N VAL A 368 25.68 4.19 11.48
CA VAL A 368 24.74 4.66 10.46
C VAL A 368 24.11 6.00 10.87
N ALA A 369 23.81 6.16 12.15
CA ALA A 369 23.27 7.42 12.69
C ALA A 369 24.27 8.58 12.55
N ALA A 370 25.54 8.32 12.86
CA ALA A 370 26.61 9.32 12.83
C ALA A 370 27.05 9.72 11.41
N MET A 371 27.02 8.76 10.49
CA MET A 371 27.60 8.91 9.15
C MET A 371 27.06 10.10 8.35
N ASN A 372 25.76 10.39 8.42
CA ASN A 372 25.20 11.53 7.67
C ASN A 372 25.83 12.85 8.11
N THR A 373 25.90 13.09 9.42
CA THR A 373 26.48 14.30 10.00
C THR A 373 27.96 14.42 9.72
N LEU A 374 28.73 13.32 9.77
CA LEU A 374 30.15 13.36 9.42
C LEU A 374 30.39 13.83 7.98
N PHE A 375 29.69 13.25 7.01
CA PHE A 375 29.93 13.53 5.59
C PHE A 375 29.26 14.83 5.11
N SER A 376 28.26 15.36 5.83
CA SER A 376 27.71 16.69 5.61
C SER A 376 28.46 17.80 6.37
N SER A 377 29.25 17.45 7.40
CA SER A 377 29.92 18.42 8.27
C SER A 377 30.97 19.27 7.54
N PRO A 378 31.02 20.59 7.81
CA PRO A 378 32.11 21.46 7.37
C PRO A 378 33.49 20.98 7.81
N VAL A 379 33.60 20.28 8.95
CA VAL A 379 34.88 19.87 9.55
C VAL A 379 35.68 18.98 8.61
N LEU A 380 35.06 17.92 8.06
CA LEU A 380 35.73 17.01 7.13
C LEU A 380 35.96 17.69 5.78
N ARG A 381 34.95 18.42 5.27
CA ARG A 381 35.02 19.13 3.99
C ARG A 381 36.20 20.10 3.93
N GLU A 382 36.36 20.93 4.97
CA GLU A 382 37.47 21.87 5.07
C GLU A 382 38.84 21.19 5.06
N GLN A 383 38.99 20.01 5.68
CA GLN A 383 40.27 19.30 5.64
C GLN A 383 40.54 18.69 4.25
N MET A 384 39.51 18.16 3.59
CA MET A 384 39.65 17.65 2.23
C MET A 384 40.05 18.76 1.25
N GLU A 385 39.46 19.94 1.38
CA GLU A 385 39.83 21.13 0.59
C GLU A 385 41.29 21.56 0.88
N LYS A 386 41.68 21.68 2.16
CA LYS A 386 43.05 22.05 2.57
C LYS A 386 44.12 21.07 2.05
N LEU A 387 43.79 19.79 1.99
CA LEU A 387 44.69 18.72 1.56
C LEU A 387 44.60 18.43 0.05
N ASN A 388 43.75 19.17 -0.67
CA ASN A 388 43.46 18.95 -2.10
C ASN A 388 43.13 17.48 -2.41
N ALA A 389 42.33 16.86 -1.55
CA ALA A 389 42.04 15.43 -1.58
C ALA A 389 40.92 15.10 -2.57
N ASP A 390 41.11 14.03 -3.34
CA ASP A 390 40.08 13.49 -4.25
C ASP A 390 39.01 12.73 -3.45
N PRO A 391 37.73 13.16 -3.49
CA PRO A 391 36.64 12.48 -2.78
C PRO A 391 36.42 11.02 -3.21
N THR A 392 36.78 10.66 -4.44
CA THR A 392 36.65 9.28 -4.95
C THR A 392 37.69 8.32 -4.37
N ARG A 393 38.72 8.86 -3.71
CA ARG A 393 39.83 8.11 -3.10
C ARG A 393 39.82 8.17 -1.57
N LEU A 394 38.64 8.38 -1.00
CA LEU A 394 38.38 8.38 0.43
C LEU A 394 38.17 6.93 0.90
N LEU A 395 38.99 6.50 1.86
CA LEU A 395 38.86 5.19 2.50
C LEU A 395 38.56 5.36 3.99
N HIS A 396 37.59 4.61 4.48
CA HIS A 396 37.32 4.55 5.93
C HIS A 396 38.33 3.60 6.58
N GLY A 397 39.23 4.14 7.40
CA GLY A 397 40.39 3.41 7.94
C GLY A 397 40.13 2.77 9.29
N GLU A 398 39.64 3.55 10.27
CA GLU A 398 39.36 3.07 11.63
C GLU A 398 38.04 3.66 12.14
N GLN A 399 37.35 2.89 12.99
CA GLN A 399 36.11 3.28 13.64
C GLN A 399 36.20 3.01 15.14
N TYR A 400 35.92 4.04 15.93
CA TYR A 400 35.58 3.92 17.35
C TYR A 400 34.11 4.29 17.56
N LEU A 401 33.43 3.60 18.46
CA LEU A 401 32.09 3.95 18.93
C LEU A 401 31.97 3.58 20.41
N GLU A 402 31.52 4.52 21.22
CA GLU A 402 31.22 4.34 22.64
C GLU A 402 29.76 4.70 22.90
N LEU A 403 29.02 3.81 23.56
CA LEU A 403 27.68 4.08 24.04
C LEU A 403 27.69 4.51 25.51
N TYR A 404 26.84 5.49 25.80
CA TYR A 404 26.53 5.95 27.15
C TYR A 404 25.20 5.38 27.63
N GLN A 405 24.33 5.03 26.68
CA GLN A 405 23.08 4.31 26.88
C GLN A 405 22.74 3.49 25.62
N PRO A 406 22.03 2.36 25.75
CA PRO A 406 21.52 1.62 24.59
C PRO A 406 20.61 2.50 23.73
N PHE A 407 20.57 2.23 22.43
CA PHE A 407 19.64 2.89 21.52
C PHE A 407 18.20 2.49 21.84
N ALA A 408 17.31 3.47 21.92
CA ALA A 408 15.88 3.24 21.98
C ALA A 408 15.37 2.62 20.67
N PRO A 409 14.24 1.89 20.66
CA PRO A 409 13.61 1.35 19.44
C PRO A 409 13.37 2.39 18.34
N SER A 410 13.08 3.63 18.74
CA SER A 410 12.91 4.80 17.88
C SER A 410 13.46 6.05 18.58
N ALA A 411 14.07 6.95 17.83
CA ALA A 411 14.56 8.23 18.37
C ALA A 411 14.83 9.28 17.27
N VAL A 412 14.85 10.54 17.70
CA VAL A 412 15.47 11.66 16.97
C VAL A 412 16.82 11.95 17.61
N LEU A 413 17.88 11.91 16.80
CA LEU A 413 19.26 12.14 17.23
C LEU A 413 19.81 13.39 16.55
N SER A 414 20.63 14.14 17.28
CA SER A 414 21.40 15.27 16.75
C SER A 414 22.88 15.06 17.03
N SER A 415 23.74 15.41 16.09
CA SER A 415 25.18 15.16 16.21
C SER A 415 26.02 16.42 16.00
N THR A 416 27.18 16.47 16.64
CA THR A 416 28.17 17.55 16.45
C THR A 416 29.56 16.98 16.22
N CYS A 417 30.25 17.45 15.19
CA CYS A 417 31.59 16.97 14.80
C CYS A 417 32.69 17.93 15.25
N ARG A 418 33.86 17.38 15.60
CA ARG A 418 35.10 18.14 15.84
C ARG A 418 36.32 17.43 15.27
N LEU A 419 37.26 18.20 14.76
CA LEU A 419 38.56 17.66 14.31
C LEU A 419 39.39 17.24 15.52
N VAL A 420 39.87 16.00 15.53
CA VAL A 420 40.80 15.49 16.54
C VAL A 420 42.24 15.69 16.07
N ASP A 421 42.53 15.26 14.83
CA ASP A 421 43.88 15.33 14.29
C ASP A 421 43.95 15.16 12.77
N VAL A 422 45.08 15.56 12.18
CA VAL A 422 45.44 15.28 10.78
C VAL A 422 46.87 14.74 10.73
N LEU A 423 47.05 13.58 10.09
CA LEU A 423 48.33 12.87 10.02
C LEU A 423 48.81 12.73 8.58
N ASP A 424 50.12 12.87 8.40
CA ASP A 424 50.78 12.61 7.12
C ASP A 424 51.34 11.18 7.10
N LYS A 425 50.85 10.33 6.19
CA LYS A 425 51.33 8.96 6.01
C LYS A 425 52.27 8.82 4.81
N GLY A 426 52.68 9.93 4.20
CA GLY A 426 53.52 9.97 2.99
C GLY A 426 52.66 9.88 1.74
N SER A 427 52.14 8.70 1.41
CA SER A 427 51.30 8.48 0.22
C SER A 427 49.82 8.86 0.40
N GLY A 428 49.44 9.39 1.56
CA GLY A 428 48.08 9.83 1.88
C GLY A 428 48.02 10.54 3.24
N ALA A 429 46.87 11.14 3.54
CA ALA A 429 46.59 11.76 4.83
C ALA A 429 45.58 10.94 5.64
N VAL A 430 45.62 11.02 6.97
CA VAL A 430 44.54 10.55 7.84
C VAL A 430 43.90 11.77 8.51
N VAL A 431 42.60 11.93 8.35
CA VAL A 431 41.79 12.91 9.10
C VAL A 431 41.01 12.17 10.17
N ILE A 432 41.18 12.57 11.43
CA ILE A 432 40.48 11.97 12.58
C ILE A 432 39.42 12.95 13.06
N VAL A 433 38.15 12.53 13.01
CA VAL A 433 37.00 13.35 13.43
C VAL A 433 36.29 12.63 14.57
N GLU A 434 36.01 13.35 15.65
CA GLU A 434 35.15 12.86 16.73
C GLU A 434 33.77 13.48 16.58
N GLU A 435 32.75 12.70 16.88
CA GLU A 435 31.36 13.10 16.84
C GLU A 435 30.65 12.71 18.14
N ASP A 436 29.95 13.68 18.73
CA ASP A 436 29.04 13.48 19.85
C ASP A 436 27.59 13.49 19.36
N THR A 437 26.84 12.45 19.70
CA THR A 437 25.43 12.29 19.33
C THR A 437 24.56 12.39 20.58
N PHE A 438 23.49 13.18 20.49
CA PHE A 438 22.57 13.50 21.57
C PHE A 438 21.14 13.08 21.22
N ASN A 439 20.36 12.68 22.22
CA ASN A 439 18.92 12.45 22.07
C ASN A 439 18.11 13.77 22.16
N GLU A 440 16.79 13.70 21.99
CA GLU A 440 15.88 14.86 22.12
C GLU A 440 15.96 15.59 23.47
N ALA A 441 16.34 14.88 24.53
CA ALA A 441 16.56 15.45 25.86
C ALA A 441 17.95 16.11 26.01
N LYS A 442 18.73 16.22 24.92
CA LYS A 442 20.11 16.72 24.87
C LYS A 442 21.09 15.92 25.72
N GLN A 443 20.80 14.64 25.97
CA GLN A 443 21.71 13.74 26.68
C GLN A 443 22.62 13.05 25.66
N LEU A 444 23.91 12.99 25.98
CA LEU A 444 24.90 12.26 25.18
C LEU A 444 24.53 10.77 25.16
N VAL A 445 24.20 10.25 23.98
CA VAL A 445 23.90 8.81 23.78
C VAL A 445 25.13 8.04 23.32
N MET A 446 25.93 8.66 22.47
CA MET A 446 27.01 8.02 21.74
C MET A 446 28.12 9.02 21.45
N ARG A 447 29.36 8.53 21.50
CA ARG A 447 30.54 9.21 20.93
C ARG A 447 31.18 8.31 19.89
N THR A 448 31.51 8.84 18.72
CA THR A 448 32.23 8.10 17.67
C THR A 448 33.50 8.82 17.25
N GLU A 449 34.51 8.05 16.82
CA GLU A 449 35.73 8.60 16.22
C GLU A 449 35.95 7.91 14.87
N TRP A 450 36.10 8.71 13.82
CA TRP A 450 36.27 8.27 12.44
C TRP A 450 37.67 8.63 11.97
N SER A 451 38.45 7.62 11.57
CA SER A 451 39.71 7.84 10.86
C SER A 451 39.50 7.66 9.37
N ILE A 452 39.58 8.75 8.63
CA ILE A 452 39.40 8.80 7.17
C ILE A 452 40.77 8.90 6.49
N PHE A 453 41.10 7.92 5.66
CA PHE A 453 42.33 7.90 4.89
C PHE A 453 42.09 8.47 3.48
N LEU A 454 42.78 9.57 3.18
CA LEU A 454 42.70 10.29 1.92
C LEU A 454 43.92 9.91 1.06
N VAL A 455 43.72 9.00 0.11
CA VAL A 455 44.83 8.48 -0.69
C VAL A 455 45.35 9.55 -1.64
N GLY A 456 46.67 9.75 -1.67
CA GLY A 456 47.33 10.76 -2.51
C GLY A 456 47.47 12.14 -1.87
N ALA A 457 46.80 12.40 -0.75
CA ALA A 457 46.79 13.69 -0.06
C ALA A 457 47.90 13.84 1.01
N GLY A 458 49.00 13.08 0.91
CA GLY A 458 50.11 13.09 1.86
C GLY A 458 51.32 13.88 1.37
N GLY A 459 52.42 13.84 2.13
CA GLY A 459 53.69 14.49 1.75
C GLY A 459 53.78 15.98 2.09
N PHE A 460 52.91 16.47 2.96
CA PHE A 460 52.87 17.85 3.44
C PHE A 460 53.74 18.10 4.69
N GLY A 461 54.49 17.08 5.14
CA GLY A 461 55.45 17.21 6.25
C GLY A 461 54.81 17.17 7.65
N GLY A 462 53.58 16.63 7.75
CA GLY A 462 52.87 16.50 9.02
C GLY A 462 53.39 15.35 9.90
N LYS A 463 52.88 15.29 11.14
CA LYS A 463 53.19 14.17 12.05
C LYS A 463 52.59 12.86 11.54
N ARG A 464 53.30 11.74 11.75
CA ARG A 464 52.89 10.41 11.28
C ARG A 464 51.97 9.67 12.25
N THR A 465 51.92 10.08 13.51
CA THR A 465 51.20 9.39 14.59
C THR A 465 50.51 10.40 15.50
N THR A 466 49.49 9.96 16.22
CA THR A 466 48.78 10.74 17.23
C THR A 466 48.72 10.00 18.56
N ASP A 467 48.74 10.77 19.64
CA ASP A 467 48.38 10.37 21.00
C ASP A 467 46.95 10.79 21.38
N LYS A 468 46.28 11.57 20.52
CA LYS A 468 44.94 12.15 20.77
C LYS A 468 43.79 11.21 20.40
N GLY A 469 43.97 10.39 19.36
CA GLY A 469 42.96 9.45 18.88
C GLY A 469 42.94 8.12 19.65
N ARG A 470 41.83 7.39 19.51
CA ARG A 470 41.68 6.05 20.10
C ARG A 470 42.59 5.05 19.38
N LYS A 471 43.24 4.17 20.15
CA LYS A 471 44.24 3.23 19.62
C LYS A 471 43.62 1.86 19.36
N VAL A 472 43.92 1.30 18.20
CA VAL A 472 43.78 -0.15 17.94
C VAL A 472 44.75 -0.92 18.83
N LEU A 473 44.38 -2.15 19.19
CA LEU A 473 45.21 -3.02 20.02
C LEU A 473 45.38 -4.38 19.34
N PRO A 474 46.61 -4.91 19.24
CA PRO A 474 46.81 -6.24 18.69
C PRO A 474 46.05 -7.28 19.53
N PRO A 475 45.61 -8.41 18.93
CA PRO A 475 45.05 -9.50 19.71
C PRO A 475 46.12 -10.07 20.66
N PRO A 476 45.71 -10.71 21.77
CA PRO A 476 46.61 -11.42 22.66
C PRO A 476 47.45 -12.45 21.91
N ASN A 477 48.72 -12.61 22.30
CA ASN A 477 49.64 -13.55 21.65
C ASN A 477 49.38 -15.02 22.10
N ARG A 478 48.18 -15.51 21.78
CA ARG A 478 47.69 -16.87 22.04
C ARG A 478 46.59 -17.22 21.03
N ASN A 479 46.14 -18.48 21.00
CA ASN A 479 45.01 -18.88 20.17
C ASN A 479 43.71 -18.17 20.60
N PRO A 480 42.79 -17.87 19.66
CA PRO A 480 41.48 -17.32 19.99
C PRO A 480 40.69 -18.27 20.87
N ASP A 481 39.92 -17.71 21.79
CA ASP A 481 39.00 -18.46 22.64
C ASP A 481 37.84 -19.01 21.81
N VAL A 482 37.33 -18.20 20.87
CA VAL A 482 36.20 -18.56 20.01
C VAL A 482 36.45 -18.07 18.59
N VAL A 483 36.01 -18.88 17.62
CA VAL A 483 35.99 -18.51 16.20
C VAL A 483 34.59 -18.75 15.66
N VAL A 484 34.02 -17.75 15.00
CA VAL A 484 32.72 -17.83 14.32
C VAL A 484 32.91 -17.57 12.84
N GLU A 485 32.33 -18.41 11.99
CA GLU A 485 32.32 -18.25 10.54
C GLU A 485 30.89 -18.04 10.05
N GLU A 486 30.68 -16.98 9.29
CA GLU A 486 29.37 -16.66 8.72
C GLU A 486 29.49 -16.17 7.29
N LYS A 487 28.71 -16.80 6.41
CA LYS A 487 28.66 -16.45 4.99
C LYS A 487 27.69 -15.29 4.76
N THR A 488 28.19 -14.21 4.18
CA THR A 488 27.36 -13.06 3.80
C THR A 488 26.48 -13.40 2.59
N SER A 489 25.37 -12.68 2.40
CA SER A 489 24.61 -12.78 1.15
C SER A 489 25.37 -12.14 -0.01
N ILE A 490 25.13 -12.60 -1.25
CA ILE A 490 25.60 -11.89 -2.45
C ILE A 490 24.99 -10.49 -2.56
N ASP A 491 23.80 -10.29 -1.97
CA ASP A 491 23.09 -9.02 -1.95
C ASP A 491 23.39 -8.20 -0.67
N GLN A 492 24.36 -8.62 0.16
CA GLN A 492 24.55 -8.03 1.49
C GLN A 492 24.90 -6.53 1.42
N ALA A 493 25.71 -6.12 0.46
CA ALA A 493 26.03 -4.70 0.23
C ALA A 493 24.81 -3.92 -0.28
N ALA A 494 23.97 -4.54 -1.13
CA ALA A 494 22.74 -3.94 -1.63
C ALA A 494 21.69 -3.75 -0.52
N LEU A 495 21.65 -4.65 0.47
CA LEU A 495 20.82 -4.52 1.65
C LEU A 495 21.38 -3.47 2.62
N TYR A 496 22.68 -3.53 2.95
CA TYR A 496 23.30 -2.62 3.91
C TYR A 496 23.25 -1.15 3.49
N ARG A 497 23.44 -0.85 2.20
CA ARG A 497 23.29 0.52 1.70
C ARG A 497 21.91 1.12 1.93
N LEU A 498 20.87 0.30 2.13
CA LEU A 498 19.53 0.82 2.44
C LEU A 498 19.47 1.52 3.79
N CYS A 499 20.36 1.16 4.73
CA CYS A 499 20.43 1.74 6.07
C CYS A 499 20.94 3.19 6.07
N GLY A 500 21.80 3.56 5.12
CA GLY A 500 22.28 4.94 4.98
C GLY A 500 23.42 5.14 3.98
N ASP A 501 24.37 4.21 3.88
CA ASP A 501 25.58 4.41 3.06
C ASP A 501 25.30 4.14 1.59
N LYS A 502 25.02 5.21 0.84
CA LYS A 502 24.66 5.14 -0.59
C LYS A 502 25.85 5.12 -1.54
N ASN A 503 27.10 5.08 -1.05
CA ASN A 503 28.29 5.15 -1.90
C ASN A 503 28.22 4.13 -3.06
N PRO A 504 28.31 4.57 -4.33
CA PRO A 504 28.20 3.69 -5.48
C PRO A 504 29.25 2.59 -5.53
N MET A 505 30.39 2.74 -4.85
CA MET A 505 31.47 1.74 -4.76
C MET A 505 30.97 0.35 -4.29
N HIS A 506 29.87 0.31 -3.56
CA HIS A 506 29.30 -0.92 -2.99
C HIS A 506 28.22 -1.58 -3.86
N ILE A 507 27.88 -1.02 -5.01
CA ILE A 507 26.84 -1.60 -5.88
C ILE A 507 27.09 -1.45 -7.38
N ASP A 508 27.77 -0.39 -7.80
CA ASP A 508 28.07 -0.09 -9.21
C ASP A 508 29.47 -0.60 -9.58
N PRO A 509 29.58 -1.62 -10.46
CA PRO A 509 30.87 -2.14 -10.89
C PRO A 509 31.76 -1.09 -11.58
N SER A 510 31.18 -0.16 -12.34
CA SER A 510 31.93 0.89 -13.03
C SER A 510 32.56 1.85 -12.03
N PHE A 511 31.82 2.23 -10.98
CA PHE A 511 32.32 3.10 -9.94
C PHE A 511 33.33 2.39 -9.02
N ALA A 512 33.10 1.12 -8.69
CA ALA A 512 34.06 0.31 -7.94
C ALA A 512 35.42 0.23 -8.65
N ALA A 513 35.41 0.08 -9.98
CA ALA A 513 36.62 0.07 -10.80
C ALA A 513 37.40 1.40 -10.74
N VAL A 514 36.70 2.54 -10.74
CA VAL A 514 37.32 3.87 -10.53
C VAL A 514 38.01 3.95 -9.17
N GLY A 515 37.39 3.38 -8.14
CA GLY A 515 37.96 3.25 -6.79
C GLY A 515 39.10 2.23 -6.65
N GLY A 516 39.49 1.55 -7.74
CA GLY A 516 40.56 0.54 -7.74
C GLY A 516 40.12 -0.86 -7.32
N PHE A 517 38.82 -1.14 -7.27
CA PHE A 517 38.27 -2.45 -6.95
C PHE A 517 37.68 -3.11 -8.21
N PRO A 518 38.03 -4.37 -8.53
CA PRO A 518 37.57 -5.02 -9.75
C PRO A 518 36.05 -5.30 -9.77
N GLN A 519 35.41 -5.26 -8.61
CA GLN A 519 33.97 -5.42 -8.44
C GLN A 519 33.51 -4.76 -7.13
N PRO A 520 32.19 -4.54 -6.94
CA PRO A 520 31.68 -3.93 -5.72
C PRO A 520 32.07 -4.71 -4.46
N ILE A 521 32.55 -3.98 -3.45
CA ILE A 521 32.99 -4.53 -2.16
C ILE A 521 31.90 -4.35 -1.10
N LEU A 522 31.90 -5.19 -0.08
CA LEU A 522 31.04 -5.01 1.09
C LEU A 522 31.54 -3.82 1.93
N HIS A 523 30.61 -3.08 2.53
CA HIS A 523 30.95 -2.00 3.46
C HIS A 523 31.77 -2.53 4.64
N GLY A 524 32.84 -1.82 5.02
CA GLY A 524 33.63 -2.16 6.21
C GLY A 524 32.77 -2.16 7.48
N LEU A 525 31.86 -1.18 7.61
CA LEU A 525 30.91 -1.08 8.72
C LEU A 525 29.88 -2.22 8.74
N CYS A 526 29.54 -2.81 7.59
CA CYS A 526 28.74 -4.03 7.54
C CYS A 526 29.51 -5.20 8.16
N SER A 527 30.78 -5.38 7.77
CA SER A 527 31.66 -6.41 8.36
C SER A 527 31.86 -6.21 9.87
N LEU A 528 31.89 -4.94 10.33
CA LEU A 528 31.94 -4.59 11.76
C LEU A 528 30.65 -5.00 12.48
N GLY A 529 29.49 -4.79 11.84
CA GLY A 529 28.19 -5.23 12.36
C GLY A 529 28.14 -6.75 12.56
N TYR A 530 28.57 -7.53 11.56
CA TYR A 530 28.69 -8.99 11.69
C TYR A 530 29.59 -9.40 12.86
N ALA A 531 30.80 -8.83 12.93
CA ALA A 531 31.75 -9.15 14.00
C ALA A 531 31.21 -8.77 15.40
N THR A 532 30.52 -7.64 15.51
CA THR A 532 29.86 -7.22 16.76
C THR A 532 28.77 -8.20 17.16
N ARG A 533 27.99 -8.67 16.19
CA ARG A 533 26.95 -9.68 16.40
C ARG A 533 27.55 -10.98 16.94
N HIS A 534 28.66 -11.44 16.36
CA HIS A 534 29.39 -12.62 16.83
C HIS A 534 29.87 -12.46 18.28
N VAL A 535 30.44 -11.30 18.64
CA VAL A 535 30.90 -11.02 20.01
C VAL A 535 29.72 -10.95 20.99
N LEU A 536 28.66 -10.21 20.65
CA LEU A 536 27.49 -10.08 21.53
C LEU A 536 26.77 -11.41 21.73
N LYS A 537 26.66 -12.22 20.68
CA LYS A 537 26.13 -13.59 20.78
C LYS A 537 26.93 -14.41 21.77
N GLN A 538 28.26 -14.37 21.65
CA GLN A 538 29.15 -15.25 22.42
C GLN A 538 29.35 -14.80 23.88
N TYR A 539 29.53 -13.51 24.11
CA TYR A 539 29.98 -12.98 25.41
C TYR A 539 28.93 -12.13 26.14
N ALA A 540 27.82 -11.79 25.48
CA ALA A 540 26.75 -10.98 26.07
C ALA A 540 25.35 -11.59 25.92
N ASN A 541 25.21 -12.77 25.28
CA ASN A 541 23.90 -13.35 24.94
C ASN A 541 22.94 -12.33 24.28
N TYR A 542 23.49 -11.51 23.38
CA TYR A 542 22.78 -10.39 22.73
C TYR A 542 22.18 -9.34 23.68
N ASP A 543 22.61 -9.27 24.94
CA ASP A 543 22.26 -8.17 25.83
C ASP A 543 23.05 -6.92 25.43
N VAL A 544 22.34 -5.99 24.78
CA VAL A 544 22.92 -4.72 24.31
C VAL A 544 23.25 -3.77 25.45
N ASN A 545 22.71 -3.99 26.65
CA ASN A 545 23.04 -3.19 27.84
C ASN A 545 24.46 -3.44 28.33
N LEU A 546 25.04 -4.58 27.98
CA LEU A 546 26.42 -4.91 28.32
C LEU A 546 27.43 -4.27 27.36
N PHE A 547 27.01 -3.75 26.21
CA PHE A 547 27.94 -3.11 25.27
C PHE A 547 28.39 -1.74 25.80
N LYS A 548 29.71 -1.50 25.85
CA LYS A 548 30.27 -0.19 26.22
C LYS A 548 30.89 0.52 25.03
N ALA A 549 31.84 -0.11 24.35
CA ALA A 549 32.56 0.50 23.24
C ALA A 549 33.08 -0.52 22.25
N ILE A 550 33.41 -0.07 21.05
CA ILE A 550 34.09 -0.84 20.01
C ILE A 550 35.16 0.01 19.34
N MET A 551 36.30 -0.61 19.02
CA MET A 551 37.36 -0.04 18.17
C MET A 551 37.71 -1.05 17.09
N ALA A 552 37.91 -0.61 15.86
CA ALA A 552 38.33 -1.49 14.77
C ALA A 552 39.12 -0.74 13.69
N ARG A 553 40.07 -1.44 13.05
CA ARG A 553 40.71 -1.00 11.79
C ARG A 553 40.25 -1.87 10.63
N PHE A 554 39.85 -1.23 9.54
CA PHE A 554 39.55 -1.88 8.26
C PHE A 554 40.86 -2.07 7.49
N ALA A 555 41.25 -3.33 7.27
CA ALA A 555 42.55 -3.68 6.72
C ALA A 555 42.49 -4.08 5.24
N ASN A 556 41.46 -4.80 4.81
CA ASN A 556 41.28 -5.24 3.43
C ASN A 556 39.79 -5.31 3.08
N PRO A 557 39.43 -5.11 1.79
CA PRO A 557 38.06 -5.31 1.33
C PRO A 557 37.62 -6.78 1.40
N ILE A 558 36.32 -7.00 1.55
CA ILE A 558 35.66 -8.29 1.35
C ILE A 558 34.53 -8.13 0.35
N LEU A 559 34.19 -9.21 -0.34
CA LEU A 559 33.16 -9.24 -1.38
C LEU A 559 31.84 -9.76 -0.80
N PRO A 560 30.68 -9.21 -1.18
CA PRO A 560 29.39 -9.80 -0.84
C PRO A 560 29.33 -11.27 -1.31
N GLY A 561 28.83 -12.16 -0.46
CA GLY A 561 28.81 -13.61 -0.72
C GLY A 561 30.00 -14.37 -0.14
N HIS A 562 31.07 -13.69 0.28
CA HIS A 562 32.20 -14.31 0.96
C HIS A 562 31.91 -14.56 2.44
N THR A 563 32.74 -15.41 3.04
CA THR A 563 32.62 -15.90 4.42
C THR A 563 33.51 -15.09 5.35
N LEU A 564 32.90 -14.44 6.34
CA LEU A 564 33.58 -13.74 7.42
C LEU A 564 33.90 -14.71 8.54
N ARG A 565 35.18 -14.83 8.89
CA ARG A 565 35.67 -15.56 10.06
C ARG A 565 36.11 -14.59 11.13
N THR A 566 35.39 -14.52 12.24
CA THR A 566 35.72 -13.67 13.40
C THR A 566 36.37 -14.51 14.49
N ALA A 567 37.64 -14.26 14.76
CA ALA A 567 38.37 -14.82 15.89
C ALA A 567 38.30 -13.86 17.08
N MET A 568 38.06 -14.37 18.28
CA MET A 568 37.78 -13.58 19.48
C MET A 568 38.63 -14.07 20.67
N TRP A 569 39.15 -13.12 21.46
CA TRP A 569 39.91 -13.36 22.67
C TRP A 569 39.36 -12.50 23.80
N GLN A 570 39.02 -13.12 24.92
CA GLN A 570 38.59 -12.42 26.12
C GLN A 570 39.79 -12.07 27.02
N GLU A 571 39.87 -10.81 27.41
CA GLU A 571 40.74 -10.30 28.47
C GLU A 571 39.90 -9.45 29.43
N ASN A 572 39.52 -10.03 30.57
CA ASN A 572 38.59 -9.42 31.53
C ASN A 572 37.24 -9.06 30.86
N SER A 573 36.87 -7.78 30.87
CA SER A 573 35.67 -7.23 30.22
C SER A 573 35.89 -6.80 28.77
N ARG A 574 37.10 -6.93 28.24
CA ARG A 574 37.44 -6.59 26.85
C ARG A 574 37.50 -7.86 26.00
N ILE A 575 36.80 -7.86 24.88
CA ILE A 575 36.87 -8.91 23.86
C ILE A 575 37.65 -8.37 22.67
N HIS A 576 38.91 -8.79 22.53
CA HIS A 576 39.66 -8.55 21.31
C HIS A 576 39.09 -9.41 20.18
N PHE A 577 39.04 -8.88 18.97
CA PHE A 577 38.64 -9.66 17.81
C PHE A 577 39.38 -9.27 16.53
N GLU A 578 39.45 -10.21 15.60
CA GLU A 578 39.89 -9.98 14.23
C GLU A 578 38.93 -10.71 13.29
N SER A 579 38.65 -10.11 12.13
CA SER A 579 37.85 -10.77 11.09
C SER A 579 38.67 -10.98 9.84
N SER A 580 38.61 -12.18 9.25
CA SER A 580 39.26 -12.53 7.98
C SER A 580 38.26 -13.07 6.97
N CYS A 581 38.56 -12.91 5.68
CA CYS A 581 37.83 -13.53 4.59
C CYS A 581 38.36 -14.97 4.40
N VAL A 582 37.52 -15.99 4.61
CA VAL A 582 37.93 -17.40 4.54
C VAL A 582 38.47 -17.73 3.15
N GLU A 583 37.83 -17.22 2.10
CA GLU A 583 38.16 -17.52 0.71
C GLU A 583 39.52 -16.97 0.28
N THR A 584 40.00 -15.89 0.92
CA THR A 584 41.27 -15.24 0.54
C THR A 584 42.35 -15.33 1.61
N GLY A 585 42.00 -15.75 2.82
CA GLY A 585 42.88 -15.73 4.00
C GLY A 585 43.27 -14.33 4.49
N LYS A 586 42.75 -13.25 3.86
CA LYS A 586 43.14 -11.88 4.21
C LYS A 586 42.36 -11.37 5.42
N LYS A 587 43.05 -10.65 6.32
CA LYS A 587 42.43 -9.93 7.44
C LYS A 587 41.63 -8.74 6.92
N VAL A 588 40.35 -8.70 7.23
CA VAL A 588 39.39 -7.64 6.88
C VAL A 588 39.29 -6.61 8.01
N ILE A 589 39.20 -7.08 9.25
CA ILE A 589 39.24 -6.25 10.47
C ILE A 589 40.43 -6.66 11.31
N ALA A 590 41.24 -5.70 11.73
CA ALA A 590 42.44 -5.91 12.53
C ALA A 590 42.47 -4.99 13.76
N GLY A 591 43.20 -5.43 14.78
CA GLY A 591 43.47 -4.64 15.99
C GLY A 591 42.21 -4.18 16.74
N ALA A 592 41.14 -4.97 16.65
CA ALA A 592 39.81 -4.57 17.10
C ALA A 592 39.48 -5.13 18.48
N TYR A 593 38.61 -4.44 19.21
CA TYR A 593 38.09 -4.91 20.49
C TYR A 593 36.69 -4.34 20.76
N ILE A 594 35.93 -5.04 21.59
CA ILE A 594 34.69 -4.58 22.22
C ILE A 594 34.90 -4.57 23.74
N ASP A 595 34.56 -3.46 24.37
CA ASP A 595 34.46 -3.36 25.83
C ASP A 595 33.02 -3.67 26.27
N LEU A 596 32.88 -4.55 27.26
CA LEU A 596 31.61 -4.88 27.90
C LEU A 596 31.55 -4.30 29.33
N VAL A 597 30.34 -3.99 29.79
CA VAL A 597 30.06 -3.53 31.16
C VAL A 597 29.99 -4.75 32.08
N GLY A 598 31.01 -4.92 32.93
CA GLY A 598 31.16 -6.10 33.80
C GLY A 598 31.93 -7.25 33.13
N ALA A 599 32.66 -8.05 33.91
CA ALA A 599 33.42 -9.18 33.38
C ALA A 599 32.48 -10.37 33.12
N PRO A 600 32.28 -10.81 31.86
CA PRO A 600 31.58 -12.07 31.59
C PRO A 600 32.43 -13.21 32.17
N LYS A 601 31.86 -14.05 33.05
CA LYS A 601 32.54 -15.29 33.44
C LYS A 601 32.63 -16.17 32.20
N GLY A 602 33.84 -16.38 31.70
CA GLY A 602 34.12 -17.31 30.60
C GLY A 602 33.47 -18.65 30.88
N VAL A 603 32.78 -19.19 29.88
CA VAL A 603 32.24 -20.54 29.94
C VAL A 603 33.44 -21.49 29.91
N ASP A 604 33.67 -22.19 31.02
CA ASP A 604 34.66 -23.25 31.12
C ASP A 604 34.48 -24.24 29.98
N SER A 605 35.58 -24.53 29.30
CA SER A 605 35.71 -25.39 28.14
C SER A 605 35.62 -26.88 28.49
N ASP A 606 34.59 -27.28 29.26
CA ASP A 606 34.40 -28.69 29.64
C ASP A 606 32.92 -29.10 29.79
N VAL A 607 32.04 -28.56 28.94
CA VAL A 607 30.69 -29.11 28.75
C VAL A 607 30.48 -29.45 27.29
N SER A 608 31.08 -30.56 26.89
CA SER A 608 30.47 -31.38 25.85
C SER A 608 29.11 -31.85 26.37
N HIS A 609 28.06 -31.54 25.60
CA HIS A 609 26.64 -31.84 25.82
C HIS A 609 25.84 -30.93 26.78
N ILE A 610 25.33 -29.80 26.26
CA ILE A 610 23.89 -29.46 26.39
C ILE A 610 23.45 -28.71 25.12
N GLY A 611 23.31 -29.47 24.03
CA GLY A 611 22.43 -29.12 22.93
C GLY A 611 21.34 -30.17 22.90
N SER A 612 20.16 -29.87 23.44
CA SER A 612 19.02 -30.75 23.30
C SER A 612 17.90 -29.97 22.61
N SER A 613 17.71 -30.27 21.33
CA SER A 613 16.63 -29.83 20.46
C SER A 613 15.30 -30.52 20.81
N LEU A 614 15.10 -30.86 22.08
CA LEU A 614 14.02 -31.71 22.54
C LEU A 614 12.72 -30.91 22.66
N LYS A 615 11.68 -31.38 21.98
CA LYS A 615 10.34 -30.80 22.02
C LYS A 615 9.71 -30.90 23.40
N SER A 616 10.19 -31.81 24.24
CA SER A 616 9.77 -31.96 25.64
C SER A 616 10.22 -30.82 26.55
N THR A 617 11.31 -30.12 26.23
CA THR A 617 11.84 -29.01 27.06
C THR A 617 10.82 -27.89 27.23
N ILE A 618 10.15 -27.49 26.14
CA ILE A 618 9.11 -26.45 26.21
C ILE A 618 7.91 -26.90 27.05
N ILE A 619 7.61 -28.20 27.10
CA ILE A 619 6.51 -28.75 27.89
C ILE A 619 6.79 -28.58 29.38
N PHE A 620 7.98 -28.93 29.85
CA PHE A 620 8.34 -28.78 31.27
C PHE A 620 8.48 -27.31 31.68
N LYS A 621 8.96 -26.44 30.77
CA LYS A 621 8.98 -24.99 31.00
C LYS A 621 7.56 -24.43 31.18
N THR A 622 6.63 -24.76 30.28
CA THR A 622 5.22 -24.36 30.41
C THR A 622 4.56 -24.93 31.67
N MET A 623 4.87 -26.18 32.05
CA MET A 623 4.37 -26.75 33.31
C MET A 623 4.90 -25.99 34.54
N ALA A 624 6.14 -25.47 34.49
CA ALA A 624 6.72 -24.68 35.57
C ALA A 624 6.08 -23.28 35.67
N GLU A 625 5.84 -22.62 34.54
CA GLU A 625 5.14 -21.34 34.45
C GLU A 625 3.70 -21.46 34.99
N GLN A 626 2.98 -22.51 34.57
CA GLN A 626 1.61 -22.78 35.03
C GLN A 626 1.53 -23.09 36.53
N LEU A 627 2.57 -23.74 37.08
CA LEU A 627 2.67 -24.02 38.52
C LEU A 627 2.97 -22.75 39.33
N ALA A 628 3.71 -21.79 38.74
CA ALA A 628 3.96 -20.50 39.35
C ALA A 628 2.68 -19.63 39.38
N GLU A 629 1.83 -19.71 38.35
CA GLU A 629 0.54 -19.00 38.29
C GLU A 629 -0.56 -19.65 39.16
N MET A 630 -0.48 -20.96 39.37
CA MET A 630 -1.47 -21.75 40.11
C MET A 630 -0.81 -22.59 41.23
N PRO A 631 -0.20 -21.96 42.25
CA PRO A 631 0.56 -22.64 43.29
C PRO A 631 -0.28 -23.59 44.15
N GLU A 632 -1.62 -23.47 44.14
CA GLU A 632 -2.53 -24.37 44.83
C GLU A 632 -2.65 -25.77 44.22
N LEU A 633 -2.12 -25.98 43.01
CA LEU A 633 -2.11 -27.30 42.35
C LEU A 633 -1.14 -28.28 43.00
N ALA A 634 0.03 -27.82 43.45
CA ALA A 634 1.02 -28.70 44.10
C ALA A 634 0.46 -29.36 45.38
N PRO A 635 -0.11 -28.61 46.35
CA PRO A 635 -0.73 -29.19 47.54
C PRO A 635 -1.90 -30.14 47.27
N LYS A 636 -2.53 -30.10 46.08
CA LYS A 636 -3.62 -31.02 45.68
C LYS A 636 -3.08 -32.33 45.08
N ILE A 637 -1.92 -32.31 44.43
CA ILE A 637 -1.34 -33.47 43.73
C ILE A 637 -0.43 -34.28 44.68
N GLN A 638 0.37 -33.60 45.50
CA GLN A 638 1.23 -34.16 46.56
C GLN A 638 2.09 -35.37 46.12
N ALA A 639 2.74 -35.26 44.97
CA ALA A 639 3.52 -36.35 44.39
C ALA A 639 4.76 -35.84 43.67
N VAL A 640 5.78 -36.69 43.58
CA VAL A 640 7.01 -36.44 42.82
C VAL A 640 7.02 -37.35 41.61
N TYR A 641 7.26 -36.77 40.43
CA TYR A 641 7.34 -37.48 39.16
C TYR A 641 8.73 -37.30 38.58
N GLU A 642 9.29 -38.38 38.03
CA GLU A 642 10.50 -38.32 37.23
C GLU A 642 10.17 -38.69 35.79
N TRP A 643 10.69 -37.95 34.82
CA TRP A 643 10.46 -38.16 33.40
C TRP A 643 11.78 -38.39 32.69
N ASN A 644 11.96 -39.57 32.13
CA ASN A 644 13.09 -39.91 31.27
C ASN A 644 12.66 -39.75 29.81
N ILE A 645 13.20 -38.74 29.15
CA ILE A 645 12.93 -38.45 27.74
C ILE A 645 13.90 -39.23 26.88
N LEU A 646 13.36 -40.03 25.98
CA LEU A 646 14.12 -40.79 25.00
C LEU A 646 14.25 -40.01 23.69
N GLN A 647 15.38 -40.17 23.01
CA GLN A 647 15.50 -39.86 21.59
C GLN A 647 16.30 -41.00 20.97
N ASN A 648 15.77 -41.63 19.92
CA ASN A 648 16.33 -42.84 19.32
C ASN A 648 16.54 -43.97 20.36
N GLY A 649 15.63 -44.10 21.33
CA GLY A 649 15.62 -45.16 22.34
C GLY A 649 16.64 -45.00 23.49
N LYS A 650 17.42 -43.92 23.52
CA LYS A 650 18.33 -43.59 24.64
C LYS A 650 17.77 -42.43 25.47
N VAL A 651 17.91 -42.49 26.79
CA VAL A 651 17.58 -41.35 27.67
C VAL A 651 18.53 -40.21 27.36
N VAL A 652 18.00 -39.10 26.87
CA VAL A 652 18.74 -37.89 26.50
C VAL A 652 18.49 -36.74 27.46
N ALA A 653 17.39 -36.77 28.21
CA ALA A 653 17.11 -35.83 29.29
C ALA A 653 16.27 -36.50 30.39
N THR A 654 16.42 -36.02 31.62
CA THR A 654 15.61 -36.43 32.77
C THR A 654 15.03 -35.19 33.42
N TYR A 655 13.75 -35.20 33.81
CA TYR A 655 13.11 -34.09 34.52
C TYR A 655 12.46 -34.58 35.80
N THR A 656 12.62 -33.84 36.90
CA THR A 656 11.92 -34.09 38.15
C THR A 656 10.87 -33.01 38.39
N VAL A 657 9.61 -33.44 38.54
CA VAL A 657 8.46 -32.60 38.91
C VAL A 657 8.10 -32.94 40.35
N ASP A 658 8.57 -32.13 41.31
CA ASP A 658 8.22 -32.25 42.72
C ASP A 658 6.99 -31.39 43.02
N LEU A 659 5.83 -32.03 43.18
CA LEU A 659 4.58 -31.39 43.61
C LEU A 659 4.24 -31.79 45.06
N LYS A 660 5.16 -32.42 45.78
CA LYS A 660 4.99 -32.83 47.18
C LYS A 660 5.53 -31.77 48.14
N SER A 661 6.53 -31.00 47.70
CA SER A 661 7.22 -29.99 48.51
C SER A 661 6.81 -28.56 48.10
N GLY A 662 6.47 -27.72 49.08
CA GLY A 662 6.23 -26.28 48.87
C GLY A 662 5.11 -25.96 47.84
N SER A 663 5.32 -24.92 47.03
CA SER A 663 4.46 -24.54 45.89
C SER A 663 4.67 -25.42 44.64
N GLY A 664 5.48 -26.48 44.77
CA GLY A 664 5.91 -27.34 43.69
C GLY A 664 7.05 -26.75 42.84
N LYS A 665 7.90 -27.63 42.31
CA LYS A 665 9.13 -27.30 41.59
C LYS A 665 9.38 -28.30 40.47
N ILE A 666 9.79 -27.79 39.30
CA ILE A 666 10.22 -28.61 38.17
C ILE A 666 11.68 -28.30 37.88
N VAL A 667 12.51 -29.33 37.72
CA VAL A 667 13.92 -29.20 37.34
C VAL A 667 14.27 -30.19 36.24
N GLU A 668 15.20 -29.79 35.37
CA GLU A 668 15.94 -30.71 34.52
C GLU A 668 17.04 -31.37 35.38
N GLY A 669 17.04 -32.69 35.42
CA GLY A 669 17.86 -33.53 36.30
C GLY A 669 17.07 -34.19 37.42
N THR A 670 17.78 -34.90 38.28
CA THR A 670 17.26 -35.53 39.50
C THR A 670 17.44 -34.60 40.70
N ILE A 671 16.46 -34.55 41.60
CA ILE A 671 16.59 -33.78 42.85
C ILE A 671 17.18 -34.70 43.94
N ASN A 672 18.40 -34.40 44.38
CA ASN A 672 19.05 -35.14 45.47
C ASN A 672 18.20 -35.12 46.76
N GLY A 673 17.93 -36.31 47.30
CA GLY A 673 17.12 -36.49 48.53
C GLY A 673 15.62 -36.64 48.29
N VAL A 674 15.12 -36.47 47.06
CA VAL A 674 13.69 -36.61 46.73
C VAL A 674 13.49 -37.87 45.87
N LYS A 675 12.81 -38.90 46.41
CA LYS A 675 12.49 -40.11 45.65
C LYS A 675 11.20 -39.93 44.82
N PRO A 676 11.21 -40.19 43.50
CA PRO A 676 10.01 -40.11 42.68
C PRO A 676 9.01 -41.20 43.09
N GLY A 677 7.74 -40.81 43.20
CA GLY A 677 6.64 -41.74 43.43
C GLY A 677 6.31 -42.56 42.17
N VAL A 678 6.58 -41.99 40.99
CA VAL A 678 6.50 -42.69 39.70
C VAL A 678 7.51 -42.10 38.72
N THR A 679 8.17 -42.96 37.95
CA THR A 679 9.03 -42.60 36.83
C THR A 679 8.32 -42.92 35.53
N LEU A 680 8.27 -41.96 34.62
CA LEU A 680 7.70 -42.04 33.28
C LEU A 680 8.84 -42.04 32.26
N THR A 681 8.80 -42.93 31.28
CA THR A 681 9.82 -42.98 30.22
C THR A 681 9.13 -43.01 28.86
N ILE A 682 9.45 -42.04 28.01
CA ILE A 682 8.76 -41.80 26.74
C ILE A 682 9.70 -41.12 25.74
N ASP A 683 9.53 -41.40 24.45
CA ASP A 683 10.27 -40.69 23.39
C ASP A 683 9.81 -39.23 23.25
N ASP A 684 10.72 -38.33 22.93
CA ASP A 684 10.51 -36.88 22.84
C ASP A 684 9.35 -36.52 21.92
N GLU A 685 9.24 -37.20 20.76
CA GLU A 685 8.13 -36.99 19.84
C GLU A 685 6.80 -37.55 20.36
N ASP A 686 6.83 -38.74 20.96
CA ASP A 686 5.64 -39.35 21.55
C ASP A 686 5.13 -38.54 22.76
N MET A 687 6.02 -37.91 23.54
CA MET A 687 5.65 -36.99 24.62
C MET A 687 4.96 -35.74 24.06
N PHE A 688 5.51 -35.16 23.00
CA PHE A 688 4.93 -34.01 22.33
C PHE A 688 3.54 -34.35 21.74
N LEU A 689 3.40 -35.51 21.10
CA LEU A 689 2.10 -35.99 20.60
C LEU A 689 1.13 -36.27 21.75
N MET A 690 1.59 -36.78 22.89
CA MET A 690 0.75 -37.06 24.06
C MET A 690 0.20 -35.77 24.67
N VAL A 691 1.04 -34.74 24.81
CA VAL A 691 0.66 -33.45 25.41
C VAL A 691 -0.16 -32.57 24.46
N THR A 692 -0.01 -32.75 23.14
CA THR A 692 -0.86 -32.10 22.12
C THR A 692 -2.17 -32.86 21.84
N GLY A 693 -2.42 -33.98 22.55
CA GLY A 693 -3.65 -34.77 22.42
C GLY A 693 -3.72 -35.62 21.15
N LYS A 694 -2.63 -35.74 20.39
CA LYS A 694 -2.51 -36.58 19.19
C LYS A 694 -2.14 -38.03 19.51
N LEU A 695 -1.66 -38.31 20.72
CA LEU A 695 -1.41 -39.64 21.24
C LEU A 695 -2.13 -39.84 22.59
N ASP A 696 -2.99 -40.84 22.66
CA ASP A 696 -3.69 -41.17 23.90
C ASP A 696 -2.72 -41.81 24.93
N PRO A 697 -2.63 -41.31 26.19
CA PRO A 697 -1.69 -41.83 27.17
C PRO A 697 -1.90 -43.31 27.53
N GLN A 698 -3.15 -43.79 27.51
CA GLN A 698 -3.47 -45.19 27.82
C GLN A 698 -3.04 -46.10 26.67
N LYS A 699 -3.24 -45.67 25.42
CA LYS A 699 -2.69 -46.36 24.24
C LYS A 699 -1.17 -46.36 24.22
N ALA A 700 -0.52 -45.23 24.54
CA ALA A 700 0.94 -45.13 24.62
C ALA A 700 1.52 -46.10 25.65
N PHE A 701 0.85 -46.26 26.81
CA PHE A 701 1.25 -47.23 27.83
C PHE A 701 1.05 -48.67 27.35
N MET A 702 -0.13 -49.00 26.78
CA MET A 702 -0.41 -50.36 26.29
C MET A 702 0.48 -50.76 25.10
N SER A 703 0.90 -49.80 24.27
CA SER A 703 1.81 -50.05 23.15
C SER A 703 3.29 -50.05 23.55
N GLY A 704 3.61 -49.87 24.84
CA GLY A 704 4.99 -49.83 25.36
C GLY A 704 5.78 -48.56 25.02
N LYS A 705 5.15 -47.55 24.42
CA LYS A 705 5.74 -46.24 24.08
C LYS A 705 5.93 -45.34 25.30
N LEU A 706 5.00 -45.45 26.27
CA LEU A 706 5.12 -44.88 27.60
C LEU A 706 5.37 -46.01 28.58
N LYS A 707 6.51 -46.00 29.28
CA LYS A 707 6.82 -46.96 30.34
C LYS A 707 6.67 -46.28 31.69
N LEU A 708 6.01 -46.94 32.63
CA LEU A 708 5.78 -46.43 33.97
C LEU A 708 6.43 -47.37 34.99
N LYS A 709 7.16 -46.81 35.96
CA LYS A 709 7.80 -47.55 37.05
C LYS A 709 7.50 -46.86 38.38
N GLY A 710 7.04 -47.59 39.39
CA GLY A 710 6.62 -47.03 40.68
C GLY A 710 5.09 -47.04 40.87
N ASN A 711 4.55 -46.10 41.64
CA ASN A 711 3.11 -46.03 41.92
C ASN A 711 2.34 -45.40 40.76
N ILE A 712 1.91 -46.24 39.82
CA ILE A 712 1.24 -45.86 38.58
C ILE A 712 -0.05 -45.04 38.83
N MET A 713 -0.73 -45.24 39.97
CA MET A 713 -1.95 -44.48 40.31
C MET A 713 -1.69 -42.98 40.47
N LEU A 714 -0.45 -42.57 40.74
CA LEU A 714 -0.07 -41.15 40.79
C LEU A 714 -0.20 -40.46 39.43
N THR A 715 -0.17 -41.19 38.32
CA THR A 715 -0.36 -40.60 36.97
C THR A 715 -1.78 -40.07 36.77
N GLN A 716 -2.79 -40.60 37.48
CA GLN A 716 -4.16 -40.07 37.42
C GLN A 716 -4.27 -38.69 38.08
N LYS A 717 -3.38 -38.38 39.04
CA LYS A 717 -3.33 -37.09 39.74
C LYS A 717 -2.67 -35.97 38.93
N LEU A 718 -1.98 -36.27 37.82
CA LEU A 718 -1.42 -35.27 36.90
C LEU A 718 -2.49 -34.59 36.02
N LYS A 719 -3.70 -35.18 35.91
CA LYS A 719 -4.77 -34.69 35.04
C LYS A 719 -5.12 -33.21 35.24
N PRO A 720 -5.24 -32.65 36.45
CA PRO A 720 -5.56 -31.23 36.64
C PRO A 720 -4.49 -30.29 36.06
N LEU A 721 -3.20 -30.61 36.27
CA LEU A 721 -2.07 -29.84 35.74
C LEU A 721 -2.05 -29.87 34.20
N LEU A 722 -2.37 -31.03 33.60
CA LEU A 722 -2.46 -31.20 32.14
C LEU A 722 -3.78 -30.68 31.51
N ALA A 723 -4.87 -30.56 32.27
CA ALA A 723 -6.21 -30.21 31.77
C ALA A 723 -6.52 -28.70 31.79
N ALA A 724 -5.79 -27.89 32.56
CA ALA A 724 -5.94 -26.43 32.56
C ALA A 724 -5.62 -25.75 31.20
N ARG A 725 -5.16 -26.54 30.21
CA ARG A 725 -5.01 -26.17 28.79
C ARG A 725 -6.32 -26.13 27.97
N LYS A 726 -7.48 -26.49 28.52
CA LYS A 726 -8.72 -26.74 27.74
C LYS A 726 -9.57 -25.53 27.34
N ASN A 727 -9.16 -24.29 27.60
CA ASN A 727 -9.88 -23.08 27.14
C ASN A 727 -9.40 -22.49 25.80
N VAL A 728 -8.60 -23.24 25.03
CA VAL A 728 -8.36 -22.94 23.60
C VAL A 728 -8.74 -24.18 22.80
N GLY A 729 -9.92 -24.14 22.19
CA GLY A 729 -10.53 -25.28 21.50
C GLY A 729 -9.90 -25.56 20.13
N PRO A 730 -9.55 -26.82 19.81
CA PRO A 730 -9.14 -27.23 18.46
C PRO A 730 -10.34 -27.62 17.56
N PRO A 731 -10.20 -27.52 16.22
CA PRO A 731 -11.19 -27.97 15.26
C PRO A 731 -11.32 -29.52 15.25
N LYS A 732 -12.56 -30.02 15.11
CA LYS A 732 -12.90 -31.45 15.16
C LYS A 732 -12.68 -32.20 13.83
N ALA A 733 -11.89 -33.27 13.95
CA ALA A 733 -12.03 -34.68 13.50
C ALA A 733 -12.30 -35.08 12.02
N GLN A 734 -11.45 -36.02 11.57
CA GLN A 734 -11.48 -36.81 10.33
C GLN A 734 -12.55 -37.92 10.31
N GLU A 735 -13.01 -38.27 9.10
CA GLU A 735 -13.65 -39.56 8.75
C GLU A 735 -12.91 -40.28 7.60
N ALA A 736 -12.69 -41.60 7.80
CA ALA A 736 -12.57 -42.78 6.92
C ALA A 736 -11.97 -42.69 5.48
N PRO A 737 -11.31 -43.77 4.98
CA PRO A 737 -10.35 -43.70 3.88
C PRO A 737 -11.02 -43.32 2.55
N LYS A 738 -10.77 -42.09 2.10
CA LYS A 738 -11.27 -41.58 0.81
C LYS A 738 -10.34 -42.05 -0.31
N VAL A 739 -10.91 -42.78 -1.27
CA VAL A 739 -10.35 -42.87 -2.62
C VAL A 739 -10.23 -41.43 -3.12
N ASP A 740 -9.01 -41.02 -3.46
CA ASP A 740 -8.75 -39.66 -3.95
C ASP A 740 -9.41 -39.52 -5.34
N LEU A 741 -10.58 -38.87 -5.36
CA LEU A 741 -11.42 -38.65 -6.55
C LEU A 741 -11.47 -37.16 -6.85
N LYS A 742 -11.08 -36.79 -8.07
CA LYS A 742 -11.03 -35.41 -8.57
C LYS A 742 -12.41 -34.75 -8.54
N CYS A 743 -13.48 -35.52 -8.73
CA CYS A 743 -14.86 -35.05 -8.65
C CYS A 743 -15.26 -34.46 -7.30
N SER A 744 -14.61 -34.84 -6.20
CA SER A 744 -14.93 -34.36 -4.85
C SER A 744 -14.77 -32.83 -4.72
N GLY A 745 -13.74 -32.27 -5.36
CA GLY A 745 -13.51 -30.82 -5.39
C GLY A 745 -14.51 -30.07 -6.25
N ILE A 746 -15.07 -30.71 -7.28
CA ILE A 746 -16.08 -30.13 -8.17
C ILE A 746 -17.41 -29.96 -7.44
N PHE A 747 -17.88 -31.01 -6.77
CA PHE A 747 -19.15 -30.96 -6.04
C PHE A 747 -19.09 -30.06 -4.79
N ALA A 748 -17.92 -29.92 -4.15
CA ALA A 748 -17.73 -28.94 -3.07
C ALA A 748 -17.93 -27.50 -3.55
N LYS A 749 -17.35 -27.13 -4.70
CA LYS A 749 -17.54 -25.80 -5.31
C LYS A 749 -18.98 -25.55 -5.71
N LEU A 750 -19.66 -26.57 -6.24
CA LEU A 750 -21.07 -26.48 -6.60
C LEU A 750 -21.96 -26.21 -5.36
N ALA A 751 -21.67 -26.87 -4.23
CA ALA A 751 -22.36 -26.63 -2.98
C ALA A 751 -22.18 -25.19 -2.46
N GLU A 752 -20.99 -24.60 -2.63
CA GLU A 752 -20.75 -23.19 -2.33
C GLU A 752 -21.52 -22.24 -3.25
N LYS A 753 -21.58 -22.53 -4.57
CA LYS A 753 -22.34 -21.71 -5.54
C LYS A 753 -23.84 -21.66 -5.19
N LEU A 754 -24.42 -22.78 -4.76
CA LEU A 754 -25.82 -22.83 -4.32
C LEU A 754 -26.08 -22.07 -3.01
N LYS A 755 -25.13 -22.08 -2.06
CA LYS A 755 -25.25 -21.27 -0.84
C LYS A 755 -25.26 -19.77 -1.14
N LYS A 756 -24.54 -19.33 -2.18
CA LYS A 756 -24.47 -17.93 -2.59
C LYS A 756 -25.69 -17.49 -3.42
N ASN A 757 -26.30 -18.42 -4.16
CA ASN A 757 -27.42 -18.16 -5.08
C ASN A 757 -28.66 -19.02 -4.77
N PRO A 758 -29.41 -18.74 -3.67
CA PRO A 758 -30.51 -19.61 -3.20
C PRO A 758 -31.72 -19.68 -4.14
N ASP A 759 -31.86 -18.75 -5.10
CA ASP A 759 -32.96 -18.74 -6.06
C ASP A 759 -32.73 -19.68 -7.27
N LEU A 760 -31.47 -20.11 -7.52
CA LEU A 760 -31.08 -20.98 -8.64
C LEU A 760 -31.78 -22.35 -8.60
N ALA A 761 -32.05 -22.88 -7.40
CA ALA A 761 -32.75 -24.15 -7.25
C ALA A 761 -34.22 -24.05 -7.69
N ARG A 762 -34.89 -22.94 -7.36
CA ARG A 762 -36.33 -22.77 -7.63
C ARG A 762 -36.66 -22.70 -9.13
N SER A 763 -35.71 -22.31 -9.97
CA SER A 763 -35.90 -22.19 -11.43
C SER A 763 -35.69 -23.52 -12.18
N ILE A 764 -34.84 -24.42 -11.68
CA ILE A 764 -34.43 -25.64 -12.40
C ILE A 764 -35.25 -26.88 -12.01
N LYS A 765 -35.69 -26.98 -10.74
CA LYS A 765 -36.60 -28.03 -10.22
C LYS A 765 -36.29 -29.47 -10.65
N THR A 766 -35.02 -29.85 -10.70
CA THR A 766 -34.56 -31.15 -11.23
C THR A 766 -33.58 -31.82 -10.25
N ILE A 767 -33.61 -33.15 -10.13
CA ILE A 767 -32.64 -33.95 -9.39
C ILE A 767 -31.65 -34.61 -10.35
N TYR A 768 -30.36 -34.29 -10.22
CA TYR A 768 -29.28 -34.87 -11.02
C TYR A 768 -28.44 -35.84 -10.18
N GLN A 769 -28.04 -36.96 -10.78
CA GLN A 769 -27.16 -37.94 -10.15
C GLN A 769 -25.93 -38.23 -11.03
N TRP A 770 -24.75 -38.38 -10.42
CA TRP A 770 -23.54 -38.86 -11.10
C TRP A 770 -23.07 -40.16 -10.45
N ASN A 771 -22.93 -41.21 -11.25
CA ASN A 771 -22.25 -42.45 -10.90
C ASN A 771 -20.83 -42.39 -11.47
N VAL A 772 -19.86 -42.07 -10.62
CA VAL A 772 -18.47 -41.85 -11.03
C VAL A 772 -17.73 -43.18 -11.01
N LEU A 773 -17.08 -43.49 -12.13
CA LEU A 773 -16.26 -44.67 -12.34
C LEU A 773 -14.78 -44.36 -12.08
N LYS A 774 -14.01 -45.37 -11.66
CA LYS A 774 -12.54 -45.37 -11.69
C LYS A 774 -12.11 -46.75 -12.16
N ASN A 775 -11.42 -46.81 -13.30
CA ASN A 775 -11.03 -48.06 -13.96
C ASN A 775 -12.24 -48.97 -14.25
N GLY A 776 -13.34 -48.39 -14.73
CA GLY A 776 -14.56 -49.11 -15.12
C GLY A 776 -15.46 -49.56 -13.96
N LYS A 777 -15.05 -49.37 -12.70
CA LYS A 777 -15.87 -49.69 -11.52
C LYS A 777 -16.45 -48.42 -10.90
N GLN A 778 -17.73 -48.45 -10.55
CA GLN A 778 -18.36 -47.33 -9.85
C GLN A 778 -17.76 -47.20 -8.45
N VAL A 779 -17.14 -46.05 -8.19
CA VAL A 779 -16.44 -45.75 -6.93
C VAL A 779 -17.14 -44.69 -6.10
N SER A 780 -18.02 -43.88 -6.70
CA SER A 780 -18.85 -42.93 -5.95
C SER A 780 -20.16 -42.60 -6.67
N THR A 781 -21.15 -42.14 -5.88
CA THR A 781 -22.39 -41.56 -6.39
C THR A 781 -22.58 -40.19 -5.75
N TRP A 782 -22.98 -39.20 -6.55
CA TRP A 782 -23.25 -37.83 -6.11
C TRP A 782 -24.62 -37.37 -6.60
N THR A 783 -25.31 -36.61 -5.77
CA THR A 783 -26.63 -36.04 -6.08
C THR A 783 -26.63 -34.53 -5.95
N LEU A 784 -27.20 -33.85 -6.94
CA LEU A 784 -27.59 -32.44 -6.93
C LEU A 784 -29.12 -32.38 -6.96
N ASP A 785 -29.73 -32.05 -5.82
CA ASP A 785 -31.17 -31.89 -5.70
C ASP A 785 -31.52 -30.41 -5.77
N LEU A 786 -32.04 -29.96 -6.92
CA LEU A 786 -32.60 -28.61 -7.10
C LEU A 786 -34.12 -28.61 -7.09
N LYS A 787 -34.75 -29.78 -6.91
CA LYS A 787 -36.20 -29.93 -6.92
C LYS A 787 -36.79 -29.64 -5.55
N ASN A 788 -36.06 -29.96 -4.49
CA ASN A 788 -36.52 -29.86 -3.11
C ASN A 788 -35.77 -28.76 -2.34
N GLY A 789 -36.52 -27.83 -1.73
CA GLY A 789 -35.96 -26.79 -0.86
C GLY A 789 -35.11 -25.74 -1.59
N ALA A 790 -34.03 -25.27 -0.95
CA ALA A 790 -33.12 -24.25 -1.46
C ALA A 790 -32.00 -24.80 -2.38
N GLY A 791 -32.07 -26.07 -2.76
CA GLY A 791 -31.00 -26.75 -3.49
C GLY A 791 -29.97 -27.39 -2.56
N SER A 792 -29.54 -28.62 -2.84
CA SER A 792 -28.51 -29.30 -2.06
C SER A 792 -27.62 -30.21 -2.92
N VAL A 793 -26.36 -30.35 -2.51
CA VAL A 793 -25.39 -31.27 -3.11
C VAL A 793 -24.88 -32.20 -2.02
N TYR A 794 -24.93 -33.51 -2.26
CA TYR A 794 -24.45 -34.50 -1.31
C TYR A 794 -23.98 -35.78 -2.00
N GLN A 795 -23.11 -36.52 -1.31
CA GLN A 795 -22.65 -37.84 -1.74
C GLN A 795 -23.71 -38.89 -1.37
N GLY A 796 -24.03 -39.78 -2.32
CA GLY A 796 -25.07 -40.80 -2.19
C GLY A 796 -26.19 -40.64 -3.22
N ALA A 797 -27.06 -41.65 -3.31
CA ALA A 797 -28.27 -41.60 -4.14
C ALA A 797 -29.28 -40.57 -3.57
N PRO A 798 -30.20 -40.06 -4.40
CA PRO A 798 -31.22 -39.11 -3.96
C PRO A 798 -32.00 -39.63 -2.74
N LYS A 799 -32.12 -38.79 -1.70
CA LYS A 799 -32.79 -39.15 -0.43
C LYS A 799 -34.32 -39.20 -0.53
N GLY A 800 -34.90 -38.80 -1.66
CA GLY A 800 -36.34 -38.72 -1.90
C GLY A 800 -36.70 -39.23 -3.31
N ASP A 801 -37.16 -38.33 -4.18
CA ASP A 801 -37.52 -38.62 -5.57
C ASP A 801 -36.36 -39.28 -6.35
N LYS A 802 -36.70 -40.14 -7.32
CA LYS A 802 -35.72 -40.72 -8.26
C LYS A 802 -35.01 -39.60 -9.05
N PRO A 803 -33.73 -39.80 -9.43
CA PRO A 803 -33.02 -38.80 -10.21
C PRO A 803 -33.70 -38.61 -11.57
N ASP A 804 -33.97 -37.38 -11.93
CA ASP A 804 -34.54 -37.03 -13.23
C ASP A 804 -33.50 -37.26 -14.34
N CYS A 805 -32.20 -37.08 -14.06
CA CYS A 805 -31.11 -37.33 -15.00
C CYS A 805 -29.88 -37.91 -14.27
N THR A 806 -29.34 -39.02 -14.78
CA THR A 806 -28.18 -39.72 -14.21
C THR A 806 -27.03 -39.82 -15.22
N PHE A 807 -25.85 -39.36 -14.84
CA PHE A 807 -24.61 -39.43 -15.61
C PHE A 807 -23.72 -40.57 -15.10
N ILE A 808 -23.07 -41.28 -16.02
CA ILE A 808 -22.11 -42.35 -15.71
C ILE A 808 -20.85 -42.11 -16.53
N LEU A 809 -19.71 -41.86 -15.86
CA LEU A 809 -18.43 -41.53 -16.50
C LEU A 809 -17.25 -41.72 -15.54
N GLU A 810 -16.03 -41.83 -16.08
CA GLU A 810 -14.78 -41.88 -15.30
C GLU A 810 -14.49 -40.54 -14.59
N ASP A 811 -13.90 -40.61 -13.39
CA ASP A 811 -13.51 -39.45 -12.57
C ASP A 811 -12.63 -38.44 -13.32
N ASP A 812 -11.69 -38.94 -14.12
CA ASP A 812 -10.81 -38.10 -14.96
C ASP A 812 -11.57 -37.38 -16.06
N LEU A 813 -12.55 -38.05 -16.69
CA LEU A 813 -13.38 -37.47 -17.74
C LEU A 813 -14.33 -36.41 -17.17
N LEU A 814 -14.89 -36.65 -15.98
CA LEU A 814 -15.69 -35.64 -15.28
C LEU A 814 -14.84 -34.40 -14.98
N ALA A 815 -13.61 -34.56 -14.49
CA ALA A 815 -12.71 -33.44 -14.26
C ALA A 815 -12.36 -32.65 -15.54
N GLN A 816 -12.12 -33.36 -16.65
CA GLN A 816 -11.82 -32.75 -17.95
C GLN A 816 -13.03 -32.04 -18.58
N MET A 817 -14.23 -32.58 -18.41
CA MET A 817 -15.44 -31.91 -18.90
C MET A 817 -15.70 -30.62 -18.13
N MET A 818 -15.50 -30.65 -16.83
CA MET A 818 -15.77 -29.52 -15.94
C MET A 818 -14.74 -28.39 -16.03
N ASN A 819 -13.53 -28.68 -16.51
CA ASN A 819 -12.50 -27.67 -16.76
C ASN A 819 -12.42 -27.25 -18.25
N GLY A 820 -13.36 -27.71 -19.08
CA GLY A 820 -13.47 -27.35 -20.50
C GLY A 820 -12.47 -28.06 -21.43
N THR A 821 -11.67 -29.02 -20.93
CA THR A 821 -10.68 -29.75 -21.74
C THR A 821 -11.25 -30.99 -22.45
N ALA A 822 -12.45 -31.45 -22.08
CA ALA A 822 -13.19 -32.50 -22.79
C ALA A 822 -14.60 -32.03 -23.17
N ASP A 823 -14.98 -32.28 -24.43
CA ASP A 823 -16.29 -31.95 -24.98
C ASP A 823 -17.36 -32.96 -24.48
N PRO A 824 -18.39 -32.52 -23.73
CA PRO A 824 -19.44 -33.39 -23.20
C PRO A 824 -20.23 -34.15 -24.28
N GLN A 825 -20.45 -33.52 -25.43
CA GLN A 825 -21.24 -34.09 -26.52
C GLN A 825 -20.44 -35.17 -27.26
N LYS A 826 -19.14 -34.96 -27.49
CA LYS A 826 -18.23 -35.99 -28.01
C LYS A 826 -18.03 -37.12 -27.01
N ALA A 827 -17.95 -36.83 -25.71
CA ALA A 827 -17.88 -37.83 -24.66
C ALA A 827 -19.14 -38.72 -24.64
N PHE A 828 -20.32 -38.13 -24.84
CA PHE A 828 -21.59 -38.86 -24.95
C PHE A 828 -21.67 -39.69 -26.24
N MET A 829 -21.36 -39.08 -27.39
CA MET A 829 -21.38 -39.75 -28.70
C MET A 829 -20.37 -40.90 -28.80
N SER A 830 -19.25 -40.83 -28.09
CA SER A 830 -18.24 -41.90 -28.01
C SER A 830 -18.55 -42.97 -26.96
N GLY A 831 -19.64 -42.84 -26.21
CA GLY A 831 -20.05 -43.77 -25.15
C GLY A 831 -19.24 -43.70 -23.85
N LYS A 832 -18.28 -42.77 -23.75
CA LYS A 832 -17.46 -42.54 -22.55
C LYS A 832 -18.22 -41.80 -21.44
N LEU A 833 -19.23 -41.03 -21.82
CA LEU A 833 -20.27 -40.51 -20.95
C LEU A 833 -21.58 -41.21 -21.29
N LYS A 834 -22.24 -41.81 -20.30
CA LYS A 834 -23.59 -42.36 -20.44
C LYS A 834 -24.57 -41.52 -19.64
N ILE A 835 -25.68 -41.12 -20.27
CA ILE A 835 -26.77 -40.38 -19.64
C ILE A 835 -28.01 -41.28 -19.64
N THR A 836 -28.69 -41.37 -18.51
CA THR A 836 -29.93 -42.12 -18.34
C THR A 836 -30.98 -41.26 -17.64
N GLY A 837 -32.26 -41.45 -17.96
CA GLY A 837 -33.34 -40.55 -17.53
C GLY A 837 -33.65 -39.46 -18.57
N ASN A 838 -34.06 -38.28 -18.10
CA ASN A 838 -34.41 -37.14 -18.94
C ASN A 838 -33.16 -36.44 -19.49
N VAL A 839 -32.74 -36.85 -20.70
CA VAL A 839 -31.56 -36.29 -21.39
C VAL A 839 -31.72 -34.80 -21.70
N LEU A 840 -32.94 -34.28 -21.92
CA LEU A 840 -33.14 -32.83 -22.10
C LEU A 840 -32.86 -32.05 -20.81
N ALA A 841 -33.04 -32.67 -19.64
CA ALA A 841 -32.67 -32.05 -18.38
C ALA A 841 -31.15 -31.87 -18.24
N SER A 842 -30.31 -32.68 -18.91
CA SER A 842 -28.86 -32.50 -18.88
C SER A 842 -28.39 -31.22 -19.56
N GLN A 843 -29.19 -30.64 -20.47
CA GLN A 843 -28.87 -29.35 -21.11
C GLN A 843 -29.08 -28.17 -20.16
N LYS A 844 -30.00 -28.29 -19.19
CA LYS A 844 -30.25 -27.25 -18.17
C LYS A 844 -29.11 -27.10 -17.15
N LEU A 845 -28.22 -28.09 -17.06
CA LEU A 845 -27.03 -28.01 -16.22
C LEU A 845 -26.04 -26.96 -16.71
N GLN A 846 -26.05 -26.63 -18.01
CA GLN A 846 -25.18 -25.60 -18.57
C GLN A 846 -25.38 -24.26 -17.87
N ALA A 847 -26.63 -23.86 -17.59
CA ALA A 847 -26.96 -22.63 -16.85
C ALA A 847 -26.45 -22.62 -15.39
N ILE A 848 -26.15 -23.79 -14.80
CA ILE A 848 -25.56 -23.89 -13.45
C ILE A 848 -24.04 -23.69 -13.52
N TRP A 849 -23.42 -24.05 -14.64
CA TRP A 849 -21.97 -24.00 -14.85
C TRP A 849 -21.47 -22.84 -15.69
N GLU A 850 -22.35 -22.15 -16.39
CA GLU A 850 -22.09 -20.84 -16.97
C GLU A 850 -21.75 -19.84 -15.85
N ASN A 851 -20.63 -19.14 -16.05
CA ASN A 851 -20.37 -17.88 -15.38
C ASN A 851 -21.36 -16.86 -15.96
N GLU A 852 -21.82 -15.91 -15.15
CA GLU A 852 -22.59 -14.78 -15.66
C GLU A 852 -21.76 -14.06 -16.74
N GLU A 853 -22.12 -14.25 -18.01
CA GLU A 853 -22.00 -13.32 -19.14
C GLU A 853 -22.44 -14.03 -20.44
N ASP A 854 -23.54 -13.57 -21.06
CA ASP A 854 -23.68 -13.36 -22.52
C ASP A 854 -25.11 -12.95 -22.88
N ASP A 855 -25.32 -11.64 -23.09
CA ASP A 855 -26.50 -11.06 -23.76
C ASP A 855 -26.03 -10.25 -24.99
N SER A 856 -25.00 -10.75 -25.70
CA SER A 856 -24.36 -10.08 -26.83
C SER A 856 -24.77 -10.60 -28.21
N ASP A 857 -25.90 -11.29 -28.34
CA ASP A 857 -26.37 -11.79 -29.63
C ASP A 857 -27.34 -10.82 -30.34
N LYS A 858 -26.99 -9.52 -30.34
CA LYS A 858 -27.48 -8.50 -31.29
C LYS A 858 -26.48 -7.35 -31.44
N MET A 859 -25.41 -7.53 -32.21
CA MET A 859 -24.89 -6.44 -33.05
C MET A 859 -23.92 -6.96 -34.11
N SER A 860 -24.25 -6.68 -35.37
CA SER A 860 -23.53 -7.10 -36.57
C SER A 860 -22.14 -6.46 -36.66
N PHE A 861 -21.10 -7.28 -36.73
CA PHE A 861 -19.81 -6.89 -37.27
C PHE A 861 -19.90 -6.88 -38.81
N ALA A 862 -19.59 -5.73 -39.41
CA ALA A 862 -19.29 -5.70 -40.84
C ALA A 862 -17.96 -6.45 -41.09
N PRO A 863 -17.79 -7.17 -42.21
CA PRO A 863 -16.60 -7.95 -42.46
C PRO A 863 -15.35 -7.07 -42.50
N TYR A 864 -14.27 -7.56 -41.90
CA TYR A 864 -12.94 -7.00 -42.01
C TYR A 864 -12.45 -7.20 -43.46
N GLU A 865 -12.45 -6.14 -44.27
CA GLU A 865 -11.80 -6.16 -45.58
C GLU A 865 -10.28 -6.17 -45.39
N GLU A 866 -9.60 -7.06 -46.11
CA GLU A 866 -8.14 -7.09 -46.25
C GLU A 866 -7.62 -5.74 -46.76
N GLU A 867 -6.73 -5.05 -46.01
CA GLU A 867 -5.42 -4.59 -46.55
C GLU A 867 -4.61 -3.67 -45.59
N LYS A 868 -3.29 -3.91 -45.65
CA LYS A 868 -2.11 -3.18 -45.13
C LYS A 868 -1.83 -3.25 -43.62
N ASN A 869 -0.80 -4.04 -43.28
CA ASN A 869 -0.04 -3.99 -42.02
C ASN A 869 0.23 -2.53 -41.66
N SER A 870 -0.52 -1.98 -40.71
CA SER A 870 -0.31 -0.61 -40.26
C SER A 870 0.89 -0.54 -39.35
N THR A 871 1.77 0.43 -39.58
CA THR A 871 2.97 0.69 -38.77
C THR A 871 2.75 1.79 -37.73
N LEU A 872 1.52 2.32 -37.63
CA LEU A 872 1.16 3.40 -36.70
C LEU A 872 0.97 2.85 -35.28
N LYS A 873 1.59 3.53 -34.31
CA LYS A 873 1.51 3.17 -32.89
C LYS A 873 0.11 3.41 -32.33
N SER A 874 -0.57 4.45 -32.78
CA SER A 874 -1.91 4.82 -32.29
C SER A 874 -2.99 3.79 -32.64
N ASP A 875 -2.80 2.98 -33.69
CA ASP A 875 -3.76 1.93 -34.06
C ASP A 875 -3.95 0.93 -32.92
N PHE A 876 -2.86 0.48 -32.28
CA PHE A 876 -2.91 -0.41 -31.12
C PHE A 876 -3.67 0.20 -29.95
N VAL A 877 -3.50 1.51 -29.75
CA VAL A 877 -4.21 2.25 -28.70
C VAL A 877 -5.71 2.20 -29.02
N PHE A 878 -6.13 2.61 -30.22
CA PHE A 878 -7.54 2.58 -30.60
C PHE A 878 -8.15 1.17 -30.57
N GLU A 879 -7.42 0.13 -30.97
CA GLU A 879 -7.87 -1.26 -30.90
C GLU A 879 -8.10 -1.73 -29.47
N ILE A 880 -7.21 -1.41 -28.52
CA ILE A 880 -7.40 -1.75 -27.10
C ILE A 880 -8.61 -1.03 -26.54
N PHE A 881 -8.77 0.26 -26.88
CA PHE A 881 -9.95 1.01 -26.50
C PHE A 881 -11.22 0.44 -27.15
N ALA A 882 -11.13 -0.09 -28.38
CA ALA A 882 -12.25 -0.73 -29.07
C ALA A 882 -12.66 -2.06 -28.40
N GLU A 883 -11.68 -2.93 -28.11
CA GLU A 883 -11.86 -4.18 -27.37
C GLU A 883 -12.52 -3.89 -26.02
N ARG A 884 -11.99 -2.90 -25.27
CA ARG A 884 -12.50 -2.56 -23.95
C ARG A 884 -13.90 -1.95 -23.98
N LEU A 885 -14.20 -1.12 -24.98
CA LEU A 885 -15.53 -0.58 -25.17
C LEU A 885 -16.54 -1.67 -25.53
N GLY A 886 -16.10 -2.74 -26.20
CA GLY A 886 -16.91 -3.94 -26.45
C GLY A 886 -17.22 -4.72 -25.18
N GLU A 887 -16.26 -4.82 -24.25
CA GLU A 887 -16.45 -5.49 -22.95
C GLU A 887 -17.30 -4.67 -21.97
N GLU A 888 -17.25 -3.34 -22.03
CA GLU A 888 -18.00 -2.43 -21.13
C GLU A 888 -18.79 -1.39 -21.95
N PRO A 889 -19.83 -1.82 -22.68
CA PRO A 889 -20.59 -0.95 -23.57
C PRO A 889 -21.32 0.19 -22.84
N GLU A 890 -21.54 0.06 -21.53
CA GLU A 890 -22.07 1.14 -20.69
C GLU A 890 -21.18 2.39 -20.64
N LEU A 891 -19.85 2.26 -20.85
CA LEU A 891 -18.93 3.39 -20.88
C LEU A 891 -19.23 4.33 -22.07
N ALA A 892 -19.66 3.78 -23.21
CA ALA A 892 -20.04 4.57 -24.37
C ALA A 892 -21.33 5.38 -24.13
N GLN A 893 -22.32 4.77 -23.48
CA GLN A 893 -23.68 5.32 -23.34
C GLN A 893 -23.72 6.63 -22.55
N LYS A 894 -22.73 6.87 -21.68
CA LYS A 894 -22.60 8.10 -20.87
C LYS A 894 -22.07 9.30 -21.67
N MET A 895 -21.43 9.04 -22.80
CA MET A 895 -20.60 10.02 -23.49
C MET A 895 -21.41 10.78 -24.54
N LYS A 896 -22.12 10.05 -25.42
CA LYS A 896 -22.98 10.58 -26.49
C LYS A 896 -22.26 11.53 -27.46
N VAL A 897 -21.03 11.20 -27.86
CA VAL A 897 -20.18 12.01 -28.74
C VAL A 897 -19.55 11.15 -29.82
N ILE A 898 -19.42 11.69 -31.04
CA ILE A 898 -18.61 11.11 -32.11
C ILE A 898 -17.31 11.92 -32.26
N TYR A 899 -16.17 11.28 -32.04
CA TYR A 899 -14.85 11.86 -32.29
C TYR A 899 -14.25 11.29 -33.57
N SER A 900 -13.77 12.15 -34.46
CA SER A 900 -12.91 11.76 -35.59
C SER A 900 -11.47 12.17 -35.28
N TRP A 901 -10.53 11.26 -35.47
CA TRP A 901 -9.10 11.44 -35.20
C TRP A 901 -8.32 11.34 -36.51
N ASN A 902 -7.80 12.46 -36.99
CA ASN A 902 -6.84 12.49 -38.08
C ASN A 902 -5.44 12.26 -37.52
N ILE A 903 -4.88 11.10 -37.81
CA ILE A 903 -3.52 10.75 -37.38
C ILE A 903 -2.54 11.23 -38.45
N LEU A 904 -1.53 11.97 -38.00
CA LEU A 904 -0.46 12.47 -38.84
C LEU A 904 0.80 11.61 -38.65
N GLN A 905 1.57 11.47 -39.72
CA GLN A 905 2.96 11.03 -39.66
C GLN A 905 3.79 12.02 -40.47
N SER A 906 4.74 12.68 -39.82
CA SER A 906 5.58 13.71 -40.45
C SER A 906 4.74 14.82 -41.09
N GLY A 907 3.68 15.26 -40.42
CA GLY A 907 2.79 16.34 -40.84
C GLY A 907 1.75 15.97 -41.91
N LYS A 908 1.76 14.74 -42.44
CA LYS A 908 0.78 14.28 -43.44
C LYS A 908 -0.24 13.36 -42.78
N LYS A 909 -1.53 13.55 -43.08
CA LYS A 909 -2.60 12.64 -42.62
C LYS A 909 -2.38 11.26 -43.23
N THR A 910 -2.14 10.26 -42.40
CA THR A 910 -1.88 8.87 -42.78
C THR A 910 -3.02 7.93 -42.40
N SER A 911 -3.78 8.24 -41.36
CA SER A 911 -4.92 7.44 -40.91
C SER A 911 -6.04 8.33 -40.37
N GLU A 912 -7.25 7.77 -40.35
CA GLU A 912 -8.40 8.36 -39.66
C GLU A 912 -9.07 7.29 -38.80
N TRP A 913 -9.39 7.65 -37.57
CA TRP A 913 -10.16 6.81 -36.65
C TRP A 913 -11.44 7.51 -36.21
N THR A 914 -12.52 6.77 -36.10
CA THR A 914 -13.75 7.24 -35.48
C THR A 914 -13.99 6.52 -34.16
N VAL A 915 -14.25 7.31 -33.12
CA VAL A 915 -14.73 6.88 -31.82
C VAL A 915 -16.18 7.34 -31.71
N ASP A 916 -17.11 6.49 -32.10
CA ASP A 916 -18.55 6.77 -32.02
C ASP A 916 -19.09 6.25 -30.69
N LEU A 917 -19.31 7.17 -29.75
CA LEU A 917 -19.94 6.89 -28.45
C LEU A 917 -21.38 7.42 -28.40
N LYS A 918 -21.95 7.74 -29.55
CA LYS A 918 -23.28 8.34 -29.70
C LYS A 918 -24.29 7.31 -30.18
N SER A 919 -23.84 6.34 -30.95
CA SER A 919 -24.66 5.28 -31.55
C SER A 919 -24.52 3.96 -30.79
N GLY A 920 -25.64 3.30 -30.51
CA GLY A 920 -25.64 1.91 -29.99
C GLY A 920 -24.87 1.72 -28.68
N SER A 921 -24.10 0.63 -28.60
CA SER A 921 -23.17 0.29 -27.51
C SER A 921 -21.84 1.06 -27.56
N GLY A 922 -21.69 2.00 -28.50
CA GLY A 922 -20.43 2.61 -28.86
C GLY A 922 -19.56 1.71 -29.75
N SER A 923 -18.74 2.34 -30.59
CA SER A 923 -17.80 1.63 -31.46
C SER A 923 -16.59 2.50 -31.78
N ILE A 924 -15.44 1.86 -31.92
CA ILE A 924 -14.20 2.48 -32.41
C ILE A 924 -13.80 1.73 -33.67
N TYR A 925 -13.60 2.46 -34.76
CA TYR A 925 -13.26 1.86 -36.05
C TYR A 925 -12.45 2.81 -36.92
N ARG A 926 -11.74 2.23 -37.89
CA ARG A 926 -10.96 3.00 -38.86
C ARG A 926 -11.86 3.64 -39.92
N GLY A 927 -11.52 4.85 -40.32
CA GLY A 927 -12.24 5.64 -41.30
C GLY A 927 -13.16 6.70 -40.68
N PRO A 928 -13.83 7.50 -41.53
CA PRO A 928 -14.71 8.58 -41.10
C PRO A 928 -16.02 8.04 -40.47
N PRO A 929 -16.77 8.87 -39.74
CA PRO A 929 -18.01 8.43 -39.09
C PRO A 929 -19.02 7.84 -40.06
N LYS A 930 -19.51 6.63 -39.75
CA LYS A 930 -20.51 5.88 -40.55
C LYS A 930 -21.88 6.57 -40.60
N SER A 931 -22.23 7.37 -39.59
CA SER A 931 -23.48 8.13 -39.55
C SER A 931 -23.27 9.53 -38.97
N GLY A 932 -23.66 10.56 -39.71
CA GLY A 932 -23.57 11.96 -39.29
C GLY A 932 -22.18 12.60 -39.45
N LYS A 933 -21.98 13.78 -38.84
CA LYS A 933 -20.66 14.45 -38.76
C LYS A 933 -20.10 14.24 -37.35
N ALA A 934 -18.77 14.14 -37.25
CA ALA A 934 -18.09 14.12 -35.95
C ALA A 934 -18.42 15.40 -35.16
N ASP A 935 -18.76 15.24 -33.88
CA ASP A 935 -18.99 16.36 -32.96
C ASP A 935 -17.66 17.06 -32.62
N VAL A 936 -16.56 16.28 -32.64
CA VAL A 936 -15.19 16.75 -32.48
C VAL A 936 -14.27 16.06 -33.48
N MET A 937 -13.45 16.85 -34.16
CA MET A 937 -12.34 16.37 -34.98
C MET A 937 -11.02 16.73 -34.31
N ILE A 938 -10.22 15.72 -34.02
CA ILE A 938 -8.90 15.80 -33.41
C ILE A 938 -7.87 15.53 -34.50
N THR A 939 -6.79 16.30 -34.55
CA THR A 939 -5.69 16.07 -35.49
C THR A 939 -4.37 16.19 -34.76
N MET A 940 -3.55 15.14 -34.82
CA MET A 940 -2.32 15.04 -34.03
C MET A 940 -1.35 14.02 -34.66
N GLU A 941 -0.04 14.18 -34.42
CA GLU A 941 0.97 13.19 -34.81
C GLU A 941 0.77 11.86 -34.06
N ASP A 942 1.06 10.74 -34.73
CA ASP A 942 0.92 9.39 -34.20
C ASP A 942 1.58 9.21 -32.82
N GLU A 943 2.80 9.70 -32.67
CA GLU A 943 3.56 9.66 -31.41
C GLU A 943 2.93 10.52 -30.30
N ASP A 944 2.29 11.64 -30.68
CA ASP A 944 1.66 12.54 -29.72
C ASP A 944 0.36 11.95 -29.16
N VAL A 945 -0.34 11.10 -29.94
CA VAL A 945 -1.47 10.31 -29.42
C VAL A 945 -0.99 9.41 -28.29
N ILE A 946 0.13 8.72 -28.49
CA ILE A 946 0.71 7.83 -27.47
C ILE A 946 1.09 8.62 -26.22
N LEU A 947 1.88 9.68 -26.38
CA LEU A 947 2.34 10.47 -25.23
C LEU A 947 1.17 11.06 -24.46
N MET A 948 0.11 11.48 -25.17
CA MET A 948 -1.10 12.02 -24.54
C MET A 948 -1.85 10.95 -23.75
N MET A 949 -2.04 9.76 -24.32
CA MET A 949 -2.73 8.66 -23.62
C MET A 949 -1.93 8.10 -22.44
N LEU A 950 -0.60 8.17 -22.49
CA LEU A 950 0.27 7.79 -21.37
C LEU A 950 0.39 8.86 -20.28
N GLY A 951 -0.30 10.00 -20.42
CA GLY A 951 -0.21 11.14 -19.50
C GLY A 951 1.13 11.88 -19.55
N LYS A 952 2.00 11.55 -20.52
CA LYS A 952 3.34 12.16 -20.71
C LYS A 952 3.27 13.45 -21.52
N LEU A 953 2.20 13.66 -22.28
CA LEU A 953 1.91 14.90 -23.00
C LEU A 953 0.60 15.48 -22.48
N ASN A 954 0.70 16.64 -21.83
CA ASN A 954 -0.47 17.37 -21.36
C ASN A 954 -1.32 17.87 -22.56
N PRO A 955 -2.63 17.53 -22.64
CA PRO A 955 -3.49 17.89 -23.78
C PRO A 955 -3.62 19.41 -23.99
N GLN A 956 -3.70 20.20 -22.91
CA GLN A 956 -3.78 21.66 -23.00
C GLN A 956 -2.50 22.25 -23.59
N ARG A 957 -1.33 21.77 -23.14
CA ARG A 957 -0.04 22.18 -23.69
C ARG A 957 0.09 21.78 -25.16
N ALA A 958 -0.30 20.56 -25.52
CA ALA A 958 -0.28 20.10 -26.91
C ALA A 958 -1.16 20.96 -27.82
N PHE A 959 -2.33 21.38 -27.32
CA PHE A 959 -3.22 22.30 -28.03
C PHE A 959 -2.60 23.69 -28.21
N MET A 960 -2.08 24.27 -27.13
CA MET A 960 -1.42 25.60 -27.14
C MET A 960 -0.19 25.65 -28.06
N THR A 961 0.56 24.55 -28.18
CA THR A 961 1.73 24.47 -29.06
C THR A 961 1.39 24.04 -30.50
N GLY A 962 0.11 23.85 -30.83
CA GLY A 962 -0.34 23.44 -32.16
C GLY A 962 -0.06 21.98 -32.53
N ARG A 963 0.39 21.16 -31.58
CA ARG A 963 0.64 19.71 -31.71
C ARG A 963 -0.67 18.92 -31.72
N LEU A 964 -1.66 19.39 -30.96
CA LEU A 964 -3.04 18.91 -30.97
C LEU A 964 -3.92 19.98 -31.61
N LYS A 965 -4.60 19.66 -32.70
CA LYS A 965 -5.59 20.55 -33.34
C LYS A 965 -6.99 19.98 -33.11
N ILE A 966 -7.90 20.81 -32.63
CA ILE A 966 -9.29 20.42 -32.36
C ILE A 966 -10.21 21.32 -33.19
N LYS A 967 -11.17 20.71 -33.89
CA LYS A 967 -12.24 21.40 -34.62
C LYS A 967 -13.58 20.81 -34.19
N GLY A 968 -14.58 21.66 -33.93
CA GLY A 968 -15.87 21.24 -33.35
C GLY A 968 -15.99 21.66 -31.88
N ASN A 969 -16.81 20.95 -31.10
CA ASN A 969 -17.07 21.34 -29.71
C ASN A 969 -15.92 20.91 -28.78
N ILE A 970 -15.00 21.83 -28.52
CA ILE A 970 -13.80 21.57 -27.71
C ILE A 970 -14.13 21.08 -26.29
N MET A 971 -15.25 21.48 -25.70
CA MET A 971 -15.64 21.04 -24.35
C MET A 971 -15.91 19.53 -24.29
N LEU A 972 -16.32 18.92 -25.40
CA LEU A 972 -16.54 17.47 -25.46
C LEU A 972 -15.23 16.67 -25.40
N THR A 973 -14.05 17.30 -25.55
CA THR A 973 -12.77 16.60 -25.34
C THR A 973 -12.51 16.25 -23.87
N GLN A 974 -13.17 16.92 -22.92
CA GLN A 974 -13.09 16.55 -21.50
C GLN A 974 -13.72 15.18 -21.24
N LYS A 975 -14.82 14.88 -21.93
CA LYS A 975 -15.46 13.55 -21.87
C LYS A 975 -14.48 12.48 -22.37
N LEU A 976 -13.84 12.70 -23.52
CA LEU A 976 -12.83 11.79 -24.06
C LEU A 976 -11.73 11.47 -23.02
N ASN A 977 -11.22 12.49 -22.34
CA ASN A 977 -10.24 12.30 -21.26
C ASN A 977 -10.80 11.49 -20.08
N GLN A 978 -12.08 11.65 -19.76
CA GLN A 978 -12.77 10.85 -18.74
C GLN A 978 -12.85 9.37 -19.13
N LEU A 979 -13.30 9.04 -20.34
CA LEU A 979 -13.37 7.64 -20.82
C LEU A 979 -11.99 6.96 -20.79
N TRP A 980 -10.95 7.68 -21.23
CA TRP A 980 -9.59 7.17 -21.20
C TRP A 980 -9.10 6.98 -19.75
N GLY A 981 -9.40 7.93 -18.86
CA GLY A 981 -9.10 7.82 -17.44
C GLY A 981 -9.82 6.68 -16.74
N GLU A 982 -11.08 6.40 -17.08
CA GLU A 982 -11.87 5.29 -16.54
C GLU A 982 -11.30 3.94 -16.99
N ILE A 983 -10.94 3.80 -18.26
CA ILE A 983 -10.31 2.59 -18.78
C ILE A 983 -8.95 2.35 -18.14
N LEU A 984 -8.13 3.39 -17.95
CA LEU A 984 -6.84 3.30 -17.25
C LEU A 984 -6.98 2.90 -15.77
N LYS A 985 -8.05 3.35 -15.10
CA LYS A 985 -8.32 3.05 -13.68
C LYS A 985 -8.99 1.71 -13.45
N SER A 986 -9.57 1.09 -14.48
CA SER A 986 -10.31 -0.17 -14.36
C SER A 986 -9.48 -1.33 -13.83
N GLY A 987 -8.13 -1.27 -13.92
CA GLY A 987 -7.22 -2.34 -13.53
C GLY A 987 -7.31 -3.60 -14.39
N ARG A 988 -8.17 -3.59 -15.43
CA ARG A 988 -8.42 -4.75 -16.31
C ARG A 988 -7.59 -4.71 -17.60
N ALA A 989 -7.03 -3.55 -17.95
CA ALA A 989 -6.15 -3.38 -19.10
C ALA A 989 -4.69 -3.76 -18.76
N VAL A 990 -4.47 -5.05 -18.49
CA VAL A 990 -3.18 -5.63 -18.04
C VAL A 990 -2.04 -5.48 -19.05
N GLU A 991 -2.36 -5.24 -20.32
CA GLU A 991 -1.43 -4.98 -21.41
C GLU A 991 -0.82 -3.57 -21.37
N LEU A 992 -1.52 -2.59 -20.79
CA LEU A 992 -1.13 -1.17 -20.85
C LEU A 992 0.25 -0.88 -20.23
N PRO A 993 0.67 -1.50 -19.10
CA PRO A 993 2.03 -1.31 -18.58
C PRO A 993 3.13 -1.78 -19.54
N ILE A 994 2.91 -2.91 -20.22
CA ILE A 994 3.87 -3.46 -21.21
C ILE A 994 3.90 -2.55 -22.45
N LEU A 995 2.74 -2.13 -22.93
CA LEU A 995 2.61 -1.26 -24.09
C LEU A 995 3.16 0.14 -23.84
N ALA A 996 2.96 0.70 -22.65
CA ALA A 996 3.52 1.99 -22.26
C ALA A 996 5.05 2.00 -22.29
N ALA A 997 5.69 0.86 -21.99
CA ALA A 997 7.13 0.70 -22.06
C ALA A 997 7.62 0.60 -23.52
N ILE A 998 6.87 -0.06 -24.39
CA ILE A 998 7.21 -0.26 -25.81
C ILE A 998 6.95 1.00 -26.64
N LEU A 999 5.77 1.61 -26.48
CA LEU A 999 5.30 2.69 -27.34
C LEU A 999 5.97 4.05 -27.02
N ALA A 1000 6.54 4.21 -25.82
CA ALA A 1000 7.24 5.43 -25.40
C ALA A 1000 8.72 5.50 -25.80
N ASP A 1001 9.27 4.47 -26.45
CA ASP A 1001 10.64 4.42 -26.96
C ASP A 1001 10.72 4.98 -28.41
N LYS A 1002 11.88 4.81 -29.08
CA LYS A 1002 12.14 5.24 -30.47
C LYS A 1002 10.98 4.90 -31.44
N PRO A 1003 10.75 5.72 -32.48
CA PRO A 1003 9.76 5.43 -33.52
C PRO A 1003 9.93 4.02 -34.11
N PHE A 1004 8.81 3.40 -34.51
CA PHE A 1004 8.90 2.14 -35.25
C PHE A 1004 9.50 2.38 -36.64
N ASP A 1005 10.36 1.47 -37.07
CA ASP A 1005 10.90 1.49 -38.41
C ASP A 1005 9.80 0.99 -39.37
N PRO A 1006 9.26 1.84 -40.27
CA PRO A 1006 8.19 1.44 -41.18
C PRO A 1006 8.64 0.35 -42.17
N LEU A 1007 9.95 0.08 -42.28
CA LEU A 1007 10.51 -0.97 -43.11
C LEU A 1007 10.57 -2.33 -42.40
N LEU A 1008 10.25 -2.42 -41.11
CA LEU A 1008 10.28 -3.66 -40.32
C LEU A 1008 8.87 -4.07 -39.89
N ARG A 1009 8.41 -5.22 -40.38
CA ARG A 1009 7.08 -5.77 -40.00
C ARG A 1009 7.08 -6.37 -38.60
N SER A 1010 8.24 -6.76 -38.09
CA SER A 1010 8.40 -7.40 -36.79
C SER A 1010 8.09 -6.47 -35.61
N GLU A 1011 8.25 -5.16 -35.76
CA GLU A 1011 8.11 -4.22 -34.63
C GLU A 1011 6.68 -4.19 -34.09
N THR A 1012 5.70 -4.20 -34.99
CA THR A 1012 4.27 -4.33 -34.64
C THR A 1012 3.94 -5.71 -34.09
N CYS A 1013 4.63 -6.75 -34.56
CA CYS A 1013 4.45 -8.12 -34.07
C CYS A 1013 5.00 -8.31 -32.64
N PHE A 1014 6.00 -7.54 -32.21
CA PHE A 1014 6.41 -7.52 -30.80
C PHE A 1014 5.36 -6.89 -29.88
N VAL A 1015 4.65 -5.85 -30.36
CA VAL A 1015 3.53 -5.27 -29.61
C VAL A 1015 2.45 -6.33 -29.38
N GLU A 1016 2.10 -7.07 -30.42
CA GLU A 1016 1.13 -8.16 -30.36
C GLU A 1016 1.59 -9.31 -29.45
N LEU A 1017 2.87 -9.68 -29.51
CA LEU A 1017 3.47 -10.64 -28.58
C LEU A 1017 3.34 -10.18 -27.12
N GLY A 1018 3.61 -8.90 -26.84
CA GLY A 1018 3.46 -8.30 -25.52
C GLY A 1018 2.01 -8.35 -25.01
N LYS A 1019 1.02 -8.02 -25.85
CA LYS A 1019 -0.42 -8.15 -25.53
C LYS A 1019 -0.75 -9.57 -25.10
N ARG A 1020 -0.38 -10.57 -25.90
CA ARG A 1020 -0.70 -11.98 -25.62
C ARG A 1020 -0.03 -12.52 -24.36
N VAL A 1021 1.21 -12.09 -24.08
CA VAL A 1021 1.93 -12.46 -22.84
C VAL A 1021 1.26 -11.84 -21.62
N SER A 1022 0.87 -10.56 -21.67
CA SER A 1022 0.23 -9.86 -20.54
C SER A 1022 -1.07 -10.53 -20.06
N ARG A 1023 -1.82 -11.13 -20.99
CA ARG A 1023 -3.08 -11.84 -20.73
C ARG A 1023 -2.89 -13.28 -20.22
N LYS A 1024 -1.64 -13.75 -20.07
CA LYS A 1024 -1.31 -15.11 -19.65
C LYS A 1024 -0.27 -15.12 -18.51
N PRO A 1025 -0.65 -14.69 -17.29
CA PRO A 1025 0.27 -14.60 -16.15
C PRO A 1025 0.96 -15.93 -15.81
N ASP A 1026 0.28 -17.06 -16.03
CA ASP A 1026 0.84 -18.41 -15.82
C ASP A 1026 2.07 -18.71 -16.70
N LEU A 1027 2.29 -17.95 -17.79
CA LEU A 1027 3.45 -18.14 -18.66
C LEU A 1027 4.76 -17.80 -17.97
N VAL A 1028 4.74 -16.82 -17.07
CA VAL A 1028 5.89 -16.41 -16.26
C VAL A 1028 6.38 -17.60 -15.44
N THR A 1029 5.48 -18.26 -14.71
CA THR A 1029 5.82 -19.43 -13.89
C THR A 1029 6.20 -20.64 -14.73
N LYS A 1030 5.56 -20.84 -15.90
CA LYS A 1030 5.80 -22.01 -16.76
C LYS A 1030 7.12 -21.95 -17.52
N LEU A 1031 7.51 -20.77 -17.99
CA LEU A 1031 8.71 -20.59 -18.81
C LEU A 1031 9.92 -20.14 -17.98
N ASN A 1032 9.74 -19.25 -17.00
CA ASN A 1032 10.78 -18.79 -16.07
C ASN A 1032 12.12 -18.45 -16.78
N THR A 1033 12.03 -17.73 -17.89
CA THR A 1033 13.10 -17.59 -18.89
C THR A 1033 13.12 -16.16 -19.42
N VAL A 1034 14.31 -15.64 -19.75
CA VAL A 1034 14.48 -14.38 -20.49
C VAL A 1034 14.87 -14.71 -21.93
N PHE A 1035 14.06 -14.24 -22.88
CA PHE A 1035 14.32 -14.36 -24.31
C PHE A 1035 14.90 -13.05 -24.86
N GLU A 1036 15.94 -13.17 -25.66
CA GLU A 1036 16.43 -12.08 -26.50
C GLU A 1036 16.12 -12.40 -27.97
N PHE A 1037 15.42 -11.50 -28.65
CA PHE A 1037 15.14 -11.59 -30.07
C PHE A 1037 16.02 -10.61 -30.85
N ASN A 1038 16.79 -11.13 -31.79
CA ASN A 1038 17.62 -10.39 -32.72
C ASN A 1038 17.00 -10.46 -34.11
N VAL A 1039 16.27 -9.43 -34.52
CA VAL A 1039 15.63 -9.44 -35.83
C VAL A 1039 16.60 -9.01 -36.91
N THR A 1040 16.69 -9.80 -37.97
CA THR A 1040 17.50 -9.49 -39.15
C THR A 1040 16.61 -9.16 -40.35
N LYS A 1041 17.12 -8.37 -41.29
CA LYS A 1041 16.53 -8.20 -42.62
C LYS A 1041 17.65 -8.21 -43.65
N ASN A 1042 17.53 -9.06 -44.67
CA ASN A 1042 18.61 -9.31 -45.65
C ASN A 1042 19.94 -9.74 -45.01
N GLY A 1043 19.89 -10.49 -43.90
CA GLY A 1043 21.08 -10.99 -43.20
C GLY A 1043 21.75 -10.02 -42.22
N GLU A 1044 21.29 -8.77 -42.14
CA GLU A 1044 21.80 -7.77 -41.18
C GLU A 1044 20.85 -7.61 -39.99
N LYS A 1045 21.38 -7.52 -38.76
CA LYS A 1045 20.59 -7.22 -37.56
C LYS A 1045 20.03 -5.79 -37.62
N LYS A 1046 18.71 -5.64 -37.52
CA LYS A 1046 18.00 -4.35 -37.59
C LYS A 1046 17.42 -3.89 -36.27
N THR A 1047 16.84 -4.81 -35.49
CA THR A 1047 16.24 -4.47 -34.19
C THR A 1047 16.46 -5.61 -33.19
N GLN A 1048 16.42 -5.27 -31.90
CA GLN A 1048 16.68 -6.19 -30.79
C GLN A 1048 15.60 -6.01 -29.73
N TRP A 1049 15.14 -7.10 -29.14
CA TRP A 1049 14.06 -7.10 -28.15
C TRP A 1049 14.34 -8.08 -27.02
N ILE A 1050 13.92 -7.74 -25.81
CA ILE A 1050 14.05 -8.59 -24.62
C ILE A 1050 12.66 -8.85 -24.06
N LEU A 1051 12.30 -10.13 -23.94
CA LEU A 1051 11.10 -10.61 -23.25
C LEU A 1051 11.52 -11.30 -21.96
N ASP A 1052 11.33 -10.63 -20.82
CA ASP A 1052 11.58 -11.17 -19.49
C ASP A 1052 10.31 -11.84 -18.94
N LEU A 1053 10.32 -13.18 -18.89
CA LEU A 1053 9.29 -14.00 -18.24
C LEU A 1053 9.81 -14.64 -16.94
N LYS A 1054 10.90 -14.13 -16.37
CA LYS A 1054 11.50 -14.58 -15.11
C LYS A 1054 11.06 -13.72 -13.93
N SER A 1055 10.77 -12.45 -14.18
CA SER A 1055 10.21 -11.51 -13.20
C SER A 1055 8.74 -11.80 -12.91
N ASP A 1056 8.30 -11.62 -11.65
CA ASP A 1056 6.88 -11.68 -11.22
C ASP A 1056 5.96 -10.72 -11.99
N LYS A 1057 6.55 -9.76 -12.71
CA LYS A 1057 5.90 -8.91 -13.70
C LYS A 1057 6.58 -9.11 -15.06
N PRO A 1058 5.93 -9.76 -16.04
CA PRO A 1058 6.53 -9.96 -17.35
C PRO A 1058 6.77 -8.63 -18.04
N MET A 1059 7.90 -8.49 -18.73
CA MET A 1059 8.31 -7.26 -19.39
C MET A 1059 8.77 -7.54 -20.81
N LEU A 1060 8.41 -6.66 -21.75
CA LEU A 1060 8.93 -6.64 -23.11
C LEU A 1060 9.53 -5.26 -23.39
N CYS A 1061 10.78 -5.20 -23.81
CA CYS A 1061 11.45 -3.94 -24.14
C CYS A 1061 12.31 -4.05 -25.41
N ARG A 1062 12.42 -2.94 -26.13
CA ARG A 1062 13.29 -2.79 -27.30
C ARG A 1062 14.71 -2.41 -26.84
N GLY A 1063 15.72 -2.89 -27.57
CA GLY A 1063 17.13 -2.67 -27.29
C GLY A 1063 17.80 -3.82 -26.51
N PRO A 1064 19.09 -3.66 -26.16
CA PRO A 1064 19.83 -4.67 -25.43
C PRO A 1064 19.32 -4.82 -23.99
N ALA A 1065 19.59 -5.98 -23.38
CA ALA A 1065 19.25 -6.22 -21.99
C ALA A 1065 19.86 -5.13 -21.07
N LYS A 1066 19.02 -4.52 -20.23
CA LYS A 1066 19.46 -3.53 -19.23
C LYS A 1066 20.30 -4.23 -18.14
N SER A 1067 21.18 -3.48 -17.47
CA SER A 1067 22.09 -4.00 -16.44
C SER A 1067 21.35 -4.88 -15.43
N GLY A 1068 21.76 -6.15 -15.33
CA GLY A 1068 21.16 -7.16 -14.43
C GLY A 1068 20.29 -8.22 -15.13
N ILE A 1069 19.79 -7.97 -16.34
CA ILE A 1069 19.00 -8.96 -17.10
C ILE A 1069 19.95 -9.78 -18.00
N LYS A 1070 20.03 -11.09 -17.76
CA LYS A 1070 20.82 -12.02 -18.59
C LYS A 1070 19.88 -12.90 -19.43
N PRO A 1071 19.88 -12.76 -20.78
CA PRO A 1071 19.14 -13.64 -21.66
C PRO A 1071 19.58 -15.09 -21.50
N THR A 1072 18.62 -15.98 -21.35
CA THR A 1072 18.83 -17.43 -21.26
C THR A 1072 18.61 -18.13 -22.61
N VAL A 1073 17.91 -17.47 -23.53
CA VAL A 1073 17.68 -17.94 -24.90
C VAL A 1073 17.80 -16.75 -25.84
N ASN A 1074 18.67 -16.84 -26.84
CA ASN A 1074 18.82 -15.87 -27.91
C ASN A 1074 18.20 -16.44 -29.20
N VAL A 1075 17.32 -15.69 -29.82
CA VAL A 1075 16.62 -16.04 -31.06
C VAL A 1075 16.96 -15.00 -32.12
N THR A 1076 17.79 -15.37 -33.09
CA THR A 1076 17.99 -14.56 -34.29
C THR A 1076 17.00 -15.02 -35.36
N VAL A 1077 16.23 -14.12 -35.92
CA VAL A 1077 15.14 -14.45 -36.85
C VAL A 1077 14.94 -13.35 -37.88
N ASP A 1078 14.61 -13.72 -39.12
CA ASP A 1078 14.30 -12.76 -40.17
C ASP A 1078 12.98 -12.02 -39.91
N ASP A 1079 12.92 -10.74 -40.29
CA ASP A 1079 11.78 -9.84 -40.10
C ASP A 1079 10.47 -10.44 -40.62
N ASP A 1080 10.46 -10.95 -41.85
CA ASP A 1080 9.27 -11.52 -42.47
C ASP A 1080 8.88 -12.85 -41.80
N ALA A 1081 9.87 -13.68 -41.48
CA ALA A 1081 9.65 -14.94 -40.79
C ALA A 1081 9.08 -14.74 -39.38
N PHE A 1082 9.58 -13.78 -38.61
CA PHE A 1082 9.04 -13.43 -37.29
C PHE A 1082 7.63 -12.86 -37.37
N SER A 1083 7.34 -12.02 -38.36
CA SER A 1083 6.00 -11.49 -38.55
C SER A 1083 4.99 -12.55 -38.92
N ASP A 1084 5.30 -13.38 -39.93
CA ASP A 1084 4.41 -14.45 -40.37
C ASP A 1084 4.20 -15.49 -39.26
N TRP A 1085 5.17 -15.63 -38.37
CA TRP A 1085 5.06 -16.46 -37.17
C TRP A 1085 4.07 -15.93 -36.14
N ILE A 1086 4.22 -14.67 -35.71
CA ILE A 1086 3.32 -14.06 -34.72
C ILE A 1086 1.89 -13.98 -35.27
N LEU A 1087 1.75 -13.77 -36.58
CA LEU A 1087 0.48 -13.76 -37.29
C LEU A 1087 -0.05 -15.17 -37.63
N PHE A 1088 0.61 -16.24 -37.16
CA PHE A 1088 0.24 -17.63 -37.37
C PHE A 1088 0.10 -18.06 -38.84
N LYS A 1089 0.72 -17.35 -39.78
CA LYS A 1089 0.79 -17.73 -41.20
C LYS A 1089 1.72 -18.91 -41.44
N ILE A 1090 2.69 -19.10 -40.55
CA ILE A 1090 3.61 -20.25 -40.52
C ILE A 1090 3.67 -20.83 -39.11
N SER A 1091 3.86 -22.14 -39.02
CA SER A 1091 3.99 -22.86 -37.75
C SER A 1091 5.33 -22.56 -37.06
N ALA A 1092 5.37 -22.77 -35.75
CA ALA A 1092 6.61 -22.70 -34.97
C ALA A 1092 7.71 -23.58 -35.59
N ASP A 1093 7.39 -24.82 -35.95
CA ASP A 1093 8.38 -25.74 -36.53
C ASP A 1093 8.93 -25.25 -37.86
N GLN A 1094 8.12 -24.57 -38.69
CA GLN A 1094 8.57 -23.98 -39.95
C GLN A 1094 9.52 -22.79 -39.73
N VAL A 1095 9.31 -22.00 -38.68
CA VAL A 1095 10.21 -20.90 -38.31
C VAL A 1095 11.51 -21.43 -37.72
N LEU A 1096 11.41 -22.41 -36.83
CA LEU A 1096 12.54 -23.06 -36.16
C LEU A 1096 13.43 -23.86 -37.14
N SER A 1097 12.86 -24.36 -38.24
CA SER A 1097 13.61 -25.08 -39.30
C SER A 1097 14.06 -24.20 -40.46
N SER A 1098 13.70 -22.91 -40.46
CA SER A 1098 14.17 -21.97 -41.48
C SER A 1098 15.68 -21.73 -41.35
N ARG A 1099 16.39 -21.68 -42.49
CA ARG A 1099 17.82 -21.31 -42.54
C ARG A 1099 18.09 -19.88 -42.06
N SER A 1100 17.06 -19.04 -42.00
CA SER A 1100 17.14 -17.66 -41.51
C SER A 1100 16.91 -17.51 -40.00
N THR A 1101 16.67 -18.62 -39.28
CA THR A 1101 16.47 -18.61 -37.82
C THR A 1101 17.63 -19.33 -37.12
N LYS A 1102 18.22 -18.68 -36.11
CA LYS A 1102 19.27 -19.27 -35.26
C LYS A 1102 18.87 -19.12 -33.80
N ILE A 1103 18.98 -20.20 -33.03
CA ILE A 1103 18.66 -20.22 -31.59
C ILE A 1103 19.90 -20.61 -30.83
N ASP A 1104 20.27 -19.80 -29.85
CA ASP A 1104 21.35 -20.07 -28.91
C ASP A 1104 20.76 -20.14 -27.49
N GLY A 1105 20.70 -21.36 -26.94
CA GLY A 1105 19.95 -21.70 -25.73
C GLY A 1105 18.96 -22.85 -25.95
N ASN A 1106 18.03 -23.05 -25.03
CA ASN A 1106 17.09 -24.17 -25.09
C ASN A 1106 15.94 -23.94 -26.08
N ALA A 1107 16.06 -24.48 -27.30
CA ALA A 1107 15.05 -24.36 -28.36
C ALA A 1107 13.65 -24.87 -27.99
N SER A 1108 13.53 -25.81 -27.05
CA SER A 1108 12.22 -26.27 -26.55
C SER A 1108 11.44 -25.19 -25.80
N LEU A 1109 12.14 -24.20 -25.20
CA LEU A 1109 11.49 -23.06 -24.55
C LEU A 1109 10.91 -22.10 -25.57
N VAL A 1110 11.57 -21.93 -26.72
CA VAL A 1110 11.04 -21.15 -27.85
C VAL A 1110 9.77 -21.84 -28.35
N SER A 1111 9.80 -23.15 -28.61
CA SER A 1111 8.61 -23.92 -29.00
C SER A 1111 7.45 -23.80 -27.98
N LYS A 1112 7.73 -23.97 -26.67
CA LYS A 1112 6.72 -23.85 -25.60
C LYS A 1112 6.12 -22.45 -25.45
N LEU A 1113 6.93 -21.40 -25.62
CA LEU A 1113 6.44 -20.02 -25.63
C LEU A 1113 5.33 -19.88 -26.68
N LEU A 1114 5.52 -20.48 -27.85
CA LEU A 1114 4.63 -20.32 -28.99
C LEU A 1114 3.37 -21.14 -28.87
N ASP A 1115 3.51 -22.41 -28.48
CA ASP A 1115 2.35 -23.27 -28.26
C ASP A 1115 1.44 -22.70 -27.18
N SER A 1116 2.03 -22.08 -26.17
CA SER A 1116 1.27 -21.41 -25.12
C SER A 1116 0.52 -20.16 -25.60
N LEU A 1117 0.93 -19.55 -26.71
CA LEU A 1117 0.29 -18.38 -27.31
C LEU A 1117 -0.72 -18.75 -28.42
N LYS A 1118 -0.74 -20.01 -28.91
CA LYS A 1118 -1.65 -20.50 -29.98
C LYS A 1118 -3.13 -20.63 -29.60
N VAL A 1119 -3.51 -20.63 -28.31
CA VAL A 1119 -4.92 -20.82 -27.91
C VAL A 1119 -5.72 -19.53 -28.07
N ALA A 1120 -6.55 -19.52 -29.11
CA ALA A 1120 -7.70 -18.67 -29.45
C ALA A 1120 -7.44 -17.16 -29.68
N SER A 1121 -7.07 -16.81 -30.91
CA SER A 1121 -7.60 -15.60 -31.55
C SER A 1121 -9.03 -15.89 -32.01
N LYS A 1122 -10.03 -15.50 -31.21
CA LYS A 1122 -11.27 -14.95 -31.78
C LYS A 1122 -11.02 -13.46 -32.05
N LEU A 1123 -10.02 -13.16 -32.87
CA LEU A 1123 -9.84 -11.85 -33.51
C LEU A 1123 -10.34 -12.01 -34.94
#